data_AF-A0A957FDB3-F1
#
_entry.id   AF-A0A957FDB3-F1
#
_cell.length_a   1.000
_cell.length_b   1.000
_cell.length_c   1.000
_cell.angle_alpha   90.00
_cell.angle_beta   90.00
_cell.angle_gamma   90.00
#
_symmetry.space_group_name_H-M   'P 1'
#
loop_
_entity.id
_entity.type
_entity.pdbx_description
1 polymer ?
#
loop_
_entity_poly.entity_id
_entity_poly.type
_entity_poly.pdbx_seq_one_letter_code
_entity_poly.pdbx_strand_id
1 'polypeptide(L)'
;MLRQNNKSQGQALVEFALIITVLLMMIFLIVESARILQGWVTVQNAARVGARYAITGQNDSPCATSNIDKYIDRCDDLRVASVISITHSGLAGLPLNEDPTSNPFRYEDGSPPDENSYYIEVYGGYVDEHGAQIREDFAGSPGQPVVVRAVYNVPIITPFFKPLIPVIPVFGQVTMNNENFGSLGNPTQGLGLPPEMPPLATVGASPTPSATPSETPTSTAGPTTTATATPSNTPSATPDYCGAYFETAPVEGQTHVWVSGEVGDTVTIIDLTTGQTLGTDTFLAASDHQCAGFADFNGANALISPLVFNHVILAVPNQGQPDTAIVLQGTPTPTPSPTNVVPPTSTATNTPTVTPTSTPSGPYITLIPNCSIGSNAQFNVLGFNWPTNQSIALSWNGSPQSIIPSGHPGSFSQNWIKSNLIVGTTTNPTLYTVRAQTNTSVATAVFKVPCENIPAPTSQPTMTPTPNPADLIVVGAPELISTRPLVAYQPISMRVTISNTGEIDVSSSFFVDIYFDPTGPVSPTIGISQSVGYMAVSSLAGGATRVLTITAPLGFHNPPPEPHMAYAMVDSLEDITESDETNNVSLPLTVEDVTPAATPTPSPTPVAGSEMISGIVWVRIGNWVPQSRTTVRLIDEVSGLQINSTTTDKNGMFQFMAPAGTYTLRSCTQIDNITLSGFRVGITSPNNFADIYMLPGACP
;
A
#
# COMPACT_ATOMS: atom_id res chain seq x y z
N MET A 1 -73.47 -17.86 -48.41
CA MET A 1 -72.65 -19.06 -48.11
C MET A 1 -71.43 -18.60 -47.32
N LEU A 2 -71.44 -18.81 -46.01
CA LEU A 2 -70.33 -18.46 -45.12
C LEU A 2 -69.27 -19.57 -45.22
N ARG A 3 -68.10 -19.23 -45.77
CA ARG A 3 -66.95 -20.12 -45.95
C ARG A 3 -66.29 -20.33 -44.58
N GLN A 4 -66.50 -21.51 -43.98
CA GLN A 4 -65.77 -21.92 -42.78
C GLN A 4 -64.27 -21.99 -43.10
N ASN A 5 -63.47 -21.13 -42.47
CA ASN A 5 -62.02 -21.20 -42.52
C ASN A 5 -61.56 -22.44 -41.76
N ASN A 6 -60.88 -23.35 -42.47
CA ASN A 6 -60.15 -24.48 -41.89
C ASN A 6 -59.13 -23.95 -40.87
N LYS A 7 -59.47 -24.01 -39.58
CA LYS A 7 -58.49 -23.83 -38.50
C LYS A 7 -57.53 -25.01 -38.56
N SER A 8 -56.30 -24.76 -38.98
CA SER A 8 -55.26 -25.80 -39.10
C SER A 8 -54.94 -26.36 -37.70
N GLN A 9 -55.05 -27.68 -37.52
CA GLN A 9 -54.88 -28.37 -36.22
C GLN A 9 -53.43 -28.42 -35.70
N GLY A 10 -52.51 -27.62 -36.25
CA GLY A 10 -51.10 -27.57 -35.83
C GLY A 10 -50.58 -26.17 -35.47
N GLN A 11 -51.34 -25.10 -35.79
CA GLN A 11 -50.85 -23.73 -35.60
C GLN A 11 -50.58 -23.39 -34.13
N ALA A 12 -51.47 -23.79 -33.22
CA ALA A 12 -51.30 -23.54 -31.79
C ALA A 12 -50.07 -24.25 -31.20
N LEU A 13 -49.70 -25.42 -31.73
CA LEU A 13 -48.53 -26.18 -31.28
C LEU A 13 -47.23 -25.50 -31.74
N VAL A 14 -47.20 -24.94 -32.95
CA VAL A 14 -46.04 -24.18 -33.46
C VAL A 14 -45.89 -22.86 -32.72
N GLU A 15 -46.97 -22.12 -32.48
CA GLU A 15 -46.93 -20.88 -31.69
C GLU A 15 -46.45 -21.15 -30.26
N PHE A 16 -46.94 -22.23 -29.62
CA PHE A 16 -46.46 -22.64 -28.30
C PHE A 16 -44.97 -23.02 -28.31
N ALA A 17 -44.51 -23.78 -29.32
CA ALA A 17 -43.11 -24.17 -29.46
C ALA A 17 -42.16 -22.97 -29.65
N LEU A 18 -42.60 -21.93 -30.36
CA LEU A 18 -41.82 -20.70 -30.50
C LEU A 18 -41.79 -19.89 -29.20
N ILE A 19 -42.93 -19.74 -28.52
CA ILE A 19 -43.02 -18.99 -27.27
C ILE A 19 -42.21 -19.67 -26.16
N ILE A 20 -42.31 -21.00 -26.01
CA ILE A 20 -41.56 -21.73 -24.98
C ILE A 20 -40.05 -21.66 -25.22
N THR A 21 -39.61 -21.68 -26.47
CA THR A 21 -38.18 -21.55 -26.82
C THR A 21 -37.66 -20.18 -26.41
N VAL A 22 -38.37 -19.10 -26.75
CA VAL A 22 -38.00 -17.72 -26.36
C VAL A 22 -38.06 -17.55 -24.84
N LEU A 23 -39.08 -18.10 -24.19
CA LEU A 23 -39.24 -18.04 -22.74
C LEU A 23 -38.10 -18.76 -22.01
N LEU A 24 -37.72 -19.97 -22.44
CA LEU A 24 -36.62 -20.72 -21.87
C LEU A 24 -35.28 -19.99 -22.07
N MET A 25 -35.06 -19.42 -23.25
CA MET A 25 -33.86 -18.61 -23.51
C MET A 25 -33.78 -17.40 -22.56
N MET A 26 -34.90 -16.73 -22.31
CA MET A 26 -34.99 -15.61 -21.37
C MET A 26 -34.72 -16.06 -19.92
N ILE A 27 -35.31 -17.18 -19.47
CA ILE A 27 -35.09 -17.70 -18.11
C ILE A 27 -33.61 -18.11 -17.93
N PHE A 28 -33.03 -18.80 -18.91
CA PHE A 28 -31.63 -19.21 -18.86
C PHE A 28 -30.69 -18.01 -18.83
N LEU A 29 -30.97 -16.96 -19.62
CA LEU A 29 -30.20 -15.73 -19.58
C LEU A 29 -30.26 -15.06 -18.20
N ILE A 30 -31.43 -15.02 -17.56
CA ILE A 30 -31.59 -14.47 -16.21
C ILE A 30 -30.78 -15.30 -15.20
N VAL A 31 -30.85 -16.63 -15.28
CA VAL A 31 -30.11 -17.54 -14.37
C VAL A 31 -28.61 -17.38 -14.53
N GLU A 32 -28.09 -17.33 -15.75
CA GLU A 32 -26.64 -17.14 -15.97
C GLU A 32 -26.19 -15.75 -15.52
N SER A 33 -26.97 -14.70 -15.84
CA SER A 33 -26.64 -13.33 -15.44
C SER A 33 -26.58 -13.20 -13.91
N ALA A 34 -27.50 -13.85 -13.19
CA ALA A 34 -27.49 -13.87 -11.73
C ALA A 34 -26.23 -14.55 -11.16
N ARG A 35 -25.78 -15.66 -11.76
CA ARG A 35 -24.58 -16.39 -11.31
C ARG A 35 -23.29 -15.63 -11.64
N ILE A 36 -23.21 -15.00 -12.81
CA ILE A 36 -22.06 -14.15 -13.18
C ILE A 36 -21.97 -12.95 -12.23
N LEU A 37 -23.11 -12.29 -11.97
CA LEU A 37 -23.16 -11.16 -11.04
C LEU A 37 -22.79 -11.59 -9.61
N GLN A 38 -23.28 -12.74 -9.15
CA GLN A 38 -22.88 -13.33 -7.88
C GLN A 38 -21.36 -13.52 -7.83
N GLY A 39 -20.78 -14.19 -8.84
CA GLY A 39 -19.33 -14.40 -8.94
C GLY A 39 -18.55 -13.11 -8.85
N TRP A 40 -18.94 -12.11 -9.65
CA TRP A 40 -18.28 -10.80 -9.70
C TRP A 40 -18.35 -10.03 -8.37
N VAL A 41 -19.52 -9.97 -7.73
CA VAL A 41 -19.65 -9.31 -6.42
C VAL A 41 -18.84 -10.04 -5.35
N THR A 42 -18.79 -11.38 -5.39
CA THR A 42 -18.00 -12.17 -4.43
C THR A 42 -16.50 -11.92 -4.59
N VAL A 43 -15.93 -11.99 -5.81
CA VAL A 43 -14.50 -11.73 -6.00
C VAL A 43 -14.11 -10.28 -5.67
N GLN A 44 -14.99 -9.30 -5.96
CA GLN A 44 -14.75 -7.90 -5.60
C GLN A 44 -14.74 -7.70 -4.08
N ASN A 45 -15.65 -8.36 -3.36
CA ASN A 45 -15.65 -8.33 -1.91
C ASN A 45 -14.44 -9.05 -1.32
N ALA A 46 -14.06 -10.21 -1.87
CA ALA A 46 -12.87 -10.95 -1.46
C ALA A 46 -11.59 -10.12 -1.58
N ALA A 47 -11.36 -9.50 -2.74
CA ALA A 47 -10.23 -8.59 -2.96
C ALA A 47 -10.21 -7.42 -1.96
N ARG A 48 -11.38 -6.85 -1.65
CA ARG A 48 -11.50 -5.77 -0.66
C ARG A 48 -11.14 -6.20 0.76
N VAL A 49 -11.54 -7.40 1.17
CA VAL A 49 -11.21 -7.94 2.50
C VAL A 49 -9.71 -8.27 2.56
N GLY A 50 -9.15 -8.89 1.52
CA GLY A 50 -7.73 -9.15 1.39
C GLY A 50 -6.89 -7.87 1.47
N ALA A 51 -7.23 -6.84 0.68
CA ALA A 51 -6.51 -5.57 0.69
C ALA A 51 -6.56 -4.87 2.06
N ARG A 52 -7.72 -4.90 2.75
CA ARG A 52 -7.85 -4.34 4.12
C ARG A 52 -6.99 -5.06 5.14
N TYR A 53 -6.77 -6.37 4.98
CA TYR A 53 -5.83 -7.10 5.82
C TYR A 53 -4.39 -6.75 5.44
N ALA A 54 -4.09 -6.71 4.14
CA ALA A 54 -2.75 -6.44 3.61
C ALA A 54 -2.16 -5.12 4.12
N ILE A 55 -2.99 -4.06 4.20
CA ILE A 55 -2.54 -2.74 4.68
C ILE A 55 -2.05 -2.73 6.13
N THR A 56 -2.47 -3.68 6.96
CA THR A 56 -2.10 -3.71 8.39
C THR A 56 -0.66 -4.17 8.61
N GLY A 57 -0.03 -4.78 7.61
CA GLY A 57 1.29 -5.39 7.74
C GLY A 57 1.32 -6.69 8.54
N GLN A 58 0.18 -7.18 9.02
CA GLN A 58 0.09 -8.40 9.83
C GLN A 58 0.41 -9.65 9.01
N ASN A 59 0.91 -10.67 9.71
CA ASN A 59 1.07 -12.00 9.18
C ASN A 59 0.67 -13.03 10.24
N ASP A 60 0.17 -14.17 9.78
CA ASP A 60 -0.21 -15.30 10.61
C ASP A 60 0.90 -16.35 10.57
N SER A 61 1.22 -16.88 11.75
CA SER A 61 2.13 -18.01 11.93
C SER A 61 1.43 -19.11 12.74
N PRO A 62 1.43 -20.37 12.28
CA PRO A 62 2.11 -20.91 11.10
C PRO A 62 1.45 -20.45 9.78
N CYS A 63 2.09 -20.76 8.64
CA CYS A 63 1.65 -20.34 7.30
C CYS A 63 0.13 -20.52 7.06
N ALA A 64 -0.55 -19.43 6.74
CA ALA A 64 -2.01 -19.36 6.62
C ALA A 64 -2.59 -20.11 5.40
N THR A 65 -1.78 -20.41 4.39
CA THR A 65 -2.19 -21.18 3.20
C THR A 65 -1.91 -22.68 3.32
N SER A 66 -1.45 -23.16 4.48
CA SER A 66 -1.11 -24.58 4.69
C SER A 66 -2.26 -25.57 4.49
N ASN A 67 -3.52 -25.11 4.54
CA ASN A 67 -4.72 -25.92 4.28
C ASN A 67 -5.40 -25.57 2.95
N ILE A 68 -4.74 -24.80 2.09
CA ILE A 68 -5.24 -24.41 0.76
C ILE A 68 -4.31 -25.06 -0.25
N ASP A 69 -4.70 -26.22 -0.78
CA ASP A 69 -3.86 -27.06 -1.66
C ASP A 69 -3.30 -26.27 -2.85
N LYS A 70 -4.08 -25.31 -3.37
CA LYS A 70 -3.68 -24.41 -4.47
C LYS A 70 -2.52 -23.46 -4.13
N TYR A 71 -2.32 -23.10 -2.86
CA TYR A 71 -1.35 -22.09 -2.41
C TYR A 71 -0.39 -22.59 -1.33
N ILE A 72 -0.20 -23.91 -1.27
CA ILE A 72 0.66 -24.54 -0.27
C ILE A 72 2.14 -24.16 -0.41
N ASP A 73 2.56 -23.71 -1.59
CA ASP A 73 3.91 -23.24 -1.93
C ASP A 73 4.16 -21.77 -1.57
N ARG A 74 3.11 -20.99 -1.26
CA ARG A 74 3.22 -19.55 -0.94
C ARG A 74 3.70 -19.25 0.48
N CYS A 75 4.28 -20.23 1.17
CA CYS A 75 4.73 -20.09 2.55
C CYS A 75 6.10 -19.42 2.73
N ASP A 76 6.79 -19.06 1.64
CA ASP A 76 8.06 -18.33 1.67
C ASP A 76 7.92 -16.90 2.23
N ASP A 77 6.75 -16.28 2.04
CA ASP A 77 6.37 -15.00 2.65
C ASP A 77 5.06 -15.18 3.44
N LEU A 78 5.17 -15.21 4.77
CA LEU A 78 4.03 -15.39 5.68
C LEU A 78 2.98 -14.29 5.52
N ARG A 79 3.38 -13.07 5.15
CA ARG A 79 2.44 -11.95 4.96
C ARG A 79 1.65 -12.12 3.69
N VAL A 80 2.30 -12.44 2.58
CA VAL A 80 1.62 -12.76 1.31
C VAL A 80 0.68 -13.95 1.49
N ALA A 81 1.15 -15.02 2.16
CA ALA A 81 0.32 -16.17 2.50
C ALA A 81 -0.94 -15.78 3.30
N SER A 82 -0.80 -14.89 4.27
CA SER A 82 -1.93 -14.42 5.10
C SER A 82 -2.93 -13.61 4.27
N VAL A 83 -2.46 -12.73 3.39
CA VAL A 83 -3.32 -11.97 2.46
C VAL A 83 -4.09 -12.92 1.53
N ILE A 84 -3.41 -13.93 0.98
CA ILE A 84 -4.03 -14.96 0.12
C ILE A 84 -5.10 -15.73 0.90
N SER A 85 -4.81 -16.17 2.12
CA SER A 85 -5.74 -16.94 2.96
C SER A 85 -7.00 -16.13 3.33
N ILE A 86 -6.85 -14.86 3.69
CA ILE A 86 -7.96 -13.96 3.98
C ILE A 86 -8.79 -13.68 2.72
N THR A 87 -8.14 -13.50 1.57
CA THR A 87 -8.82 -13.31 0.29
C THR A 87 -9.59 -14.56 -0.12
N HIS A 88 -9.01 -15.75 0.05
CA HIS A 88 -9.64 -17.04 -0.20
C HIS A 88 -10.88 -17.25 0.67
N SER A 89 -10.79 -16.92 1.95
CA SER A 89 -11.94 -16.94 2.86
C SER A 89 -13.09 -16.02 2.38
N GLY A 90 -12.75 -14.91 1.72
CA GLY A 90 -13.70 -14.00 1.08
C GLY A 90 -14.41 -14.56 -0.16
N LEU A 91 -13.89 -15.62 -0.77
CA LEU A 91 -14.49 -16.33 -1.90
C LEU A 91 -15.59 -17.32 -1.48
N ALA A 92 -15.88 -17.42 -0.17
CA ALA A 92 -16.91 -18.30 0.37
C ALA A 92 -18.24 -18.16 -0.37
N GLY A 93 -18.82 -19.31 -0.74
CA GLY A 93 -20.07 -19.40 -1.50
C GLY A 93 -19.88 -19.57 -3.01
N LEU A 94 -18.65 -19.53 -3.51
CA LEU A 94 -18.30 -20.01 -4.85
C LEU A 94 -17.79 -21.47 -4.76
N PRO A 95 -18.13 -22.35 -5.72
CA PRO A 95 -17.42 -23.61 -5.86
C PRO A 95 -16.01 -23.32 -6.35
N LEU A 96 -14.99 -23.70 -5.57
CA LEU A 96 -13.59 -23.46 -5.91
C LEU A 96 -12.92 -24.76 -6.35
N ASN A 97 -12.14 -24.69 -7.42
CA ASN A 97 -11.22 -25.76 -7.80
C ASN A 97 -9.87 -25.56 -7.10
N GLU A 98 -9.63 -26.35 -6.06
CA GLU A 98 -8.42 -26.31 -5.22
C GLU A 98 -7.22 -27.05 -5.83
N ASP A 99 -7.39 -27.64 -7.02
CA ASP A 99 -6.28 -28.30 -7.73
C ASP A 99 -5.19 -27.26 -8.10
N PRO A 100 -3.94 -27.41 -7.62
CA PRO A 100 -2.85 -26.50 -7.95
C PRO A 100 -2.50 -26.49 -9.45
N THR A 101 -2.90 -27.52 -10.20
CA THR A 101 -2.70 -27.59 -11.66
C THR A 101 -3.80 -26.91 -12.46
N SER A 102 -4.89 -26.44 -11.81
CA SER A 102 -6.00 -25.77 -12.50
C SER A 102 -5.61 -24.40 -13.03
N ASN A 103 -5.79 -24.20 -14.35
CA ASN A 103 -5.44 -22.96 -15.03
C ASN A 103 -6.66 -22.04 -15.15
N PRO A 104 -6.64 -20.84 -14.53
CA PRO A 104 -7.68 -19.84 -14.70
C PRO A 104 -7.67 -19.18 -16.09
N PHE A 105 -6.58 -19.34 -16.85
CA PHE A 105 -6.40 -18.76 -18.17
C PHE A 105 -6.61 -19.78 -19.28
N ARG A 106 -6.81 -19.27 -20.50
CA ARG A 106 -6.95 -20.10 -21.69
C ARG A 106 -5.62 -20.77 -21.99
N TYR A 107 -5.63 -22.07 -22.29
CA TYR A 107 -4.43 -22.81 -22.66
C TYR A 107 -3.90 -22.39 -24.04
N GLU A 108 -2.59 -22.55 -24.26
CA GLU A 108 -1.92 -22.24 -25.53
C GLU A 108 -2.48 -23.03 -26.72
N ASP A 109 -3.01 -24.23 -26.48
CA ASP A 109 -3.68 -25.06 -27.48
C ASP A 109 -5.10 -24.56 -27.84
N GLY A 110 -5.55 -23.47 -27.21
CA GLY A 110 -6.84 -22.83 -27.42
C GLY A 110 -7.99 -23.48 -26.65
N SER A 111 -7.74 -24.50 -25.84
CA SER A 111 -8.74 -25.13 -24.97
C SER A 111 -9.22 -24.14 -23.88
N PRO A 112 -10.49 -24.25 -23.46
CA PRO A 112 -11.07 -23.31 -22.51
C PRO A 112 -10.42 -23.43 -21.12
N PRO A 113 -10.42 -22.35 -20.31
CA PRO A 113 -9.98 -22.41 -18.93
C PRO A 113 -10.79 -23.43 -18.12
N ASP A 114 -10.21 -23.90 -17.02
CA ASP A 114 -10.87 -24.88 -16.16
C ASP A 114 -12.13 -24.31 -15.49
N GLU A 115 -13.17 -25.14 -15.36
CA GLU A 115 -14.37 -24.75 -14.63
C GLU A 115 -14.03 -24.55 -13.13
N ASN A 116 -14.61 -23.51 -12.51
CA ASN A 116 -14.42 -23.18 -11.09
C ASN A 116 -12.98 -22.85 -10.65
N SER A 117 -12.03 -22.73 -11.59
CA SER A 117 -10.68 -22.29 -11.27
C SER A 117 -10.68 -20.84 -10.80
N TYR A 118 -9.87 -20.55 -9.80
CA TYR A 118 -9.67 -19.21 -9.27
C TYR A 118 -8.19 -18.91 -9.12
N TYR A 119 -7.84 -17.63 -9.04
CA TYR A 119 -6.47 -17.20 -8.79
C TYR A 119 -6.46 -15.91 -7.98
N ILE A 120 -5.59 -15.84 -6.99
CA ILE A 120 -5.39 -14.71 -6.08
C ILE A 120 -3.95 -14.25 -6.27
N GLU A 121 -3.79 -12.97 -6.59
CA GLU A 121 -2.50 -12.32 -6.79
C GLU A 121 -2.36 -11.17 -5.80
N VAL A 122 -1.17 -11.06 -5.26
CA VAL A 122 -0.78 -9.98 -4.34
C VAL A 122 0.41 -9.28 -4.96
N TYR A 123 0.22 -8.01 -5.29
CA TYR A 123 1.28 -7.15 -5.78
C TYR A 123 1.58 -6.06 -4.77
N GLY A 124 2.86 -5.71 -4.66
CA GLY A 124 3.34 -4.81 -3.64
C GLY A 124 4.23 -3.74 -4.22
N GLY A 125 3.93 -2.50 -3.88
CA GLY A 125 4.78 -1.36 -4.16
C GLY A 125 6.04 -1.39 -3.32
N TYR A 126 7.16 -1.11 -3.96
CA TYR A 126 8.44 -0.81 -3.31
C TYR A 126 9.08 0.35 -4.05
N VAL A 127 10.02 1.03 -3.41
CA VAL A 127 10.83 2.04 -4.09
C VAL A 127 12.21 1.44 -4.26
N ASP A 128 12.81 1.55 -5.43
CA ASP A 128 14.22 1.24 -5.69
C ASP A 128 14.95 2.44 -6.30
N GLU A 129 16.14 2.22 -6.84
CA GLU A 129 16.95 3.27 -7.48
C GLU A 129 16.31 3.82 -8.77
N HIS A 130 15.29 3.14 -9.31
CA HIS A 130 14.54 3.53 -10.50
C HIS A 130 13.15 4.11 -10.16
N GLY A 131 12.84 4.33 -8.87
CA GLY A 131 11.59 4.94 -8.41
C GLY A 131 10.60 3.94 -7.83
N ALA A 132 9.29 4.26 -7.89
CA ALA A 132 8.23 3.41 -7.37
C ALA A 132 7.95 2.25 -8.34
N GLN A 133 8.22 1.04 -7.87
CA GLN A 133 8.07 -0.22 -8.59
C GLN A 133 7.01 -1.09 -7.92
N ILE A 134 6.48 -2.08 -8.66
CA ILE A 134 5.56 -3.08 -8.14
C ILE A 134 6.11 -4.48 -8.41
N ARG A 135 6.07 -5.32 -7.38
CA ARG A 135 6.52 -6.71 -7.43
C ARG A 135 5.35 -7.66 -7.20
N GLU A 136 5.28 -8.74 -7.98
CA GLU A 136 4.40 -9.88 -7.69
C GLU A 136 4.88 -10.64 -6.44
N ASP A 137 3.95 -11.32 -5.76
CA ASP A 137 4.23 -12.10 -4.55
C ASP A 137 4.92 -11.28 -3.47
N PHE A 138 4.47 -10.04 -3.36
CA PHE A 138 4.95 -9.08 -2.37
C PHE A 138 3.77 -8.26 -1.87
N ALA A 139 3.62 -8.12 -0.56
CA ALA A 139 2.50 -7.36 0.03
C ALA A 139 2.78 -5.85 0.15
N GLY A 140 3.88 -5.35 -0.43
CA GLY A 140 4.24 -3.93 -0.48
C GLY A 140 4.95 -3.44 0.79
N SER A 141 5.80 -2.44 0.66
CA SER A 141 6.46 -1.78 1.80
C SER A 141 5.48 -0.86 2.57
N PRO A 142 5.78 -0.46 3.81
CA PRO A 142 4.99 0.56 4.51
C PRO A 142 4.82 1.82 3.66
N GLY A 143 3.62 2.40 3.64
CA GLY A 143 3.31 3.59 2.84
C GLY A 143 3.24 3.37 1.32
N GLN A 144 3.66 2.20 0.83
CA GLN A 144 3.58 1.83 -0.58
C GLN A 144 2.26 1.11 -0.89
N PRO A 145 1.78 1.15 -2.16
CA PRO A 145 0.55 0.49 -2.54
C PRO A 145 0.65 -1.03 -2.39
N VAL A 146 -0.47 -1.67 -2.08
CA VAL A 146 -0.68 -3.12 -2.18
C VAL A 146 -1.92 -3.35 -3.03
N VAL A 147 -1.79 -4.24 -4.00
CA VAL A 147 -2.87 -4.64 -4.91
C VAL A 147 -3.22 -6.08 -4.60
N VAL A 148 -4.48 -6.34 -4.30
CA VAL A 148 -5.01 -7.69 -4.17
C VAL A 148 -6.00 -7.91 -5.31
N ARG A 149 -5.74 -8.92 -6.12
CA ARG A 149 -6.59 -9.33 -7.24
C ARG A 149 -7.08 -10.75 -7.02
N ALA A 150 -8.37 -10.98 -7.25
CA ALA A 150 -8.99 -12.30 -7.24
C ALA A 150 -9.72 -12.52 -8.56
N VAL A 151 -9.38 -13.59 -9.27
CA VAL A 151 -9.98 -14.01 -10.55
C VAL A 151 -10.73 -15.31 -10.31
N TYR A 152 -11.91 -15.46 -10.92
CA TYR A 152 -12.73 -16.66 -10.83
C TYR A 152 -13.43 -16.97 -12.16
N ASN A 153 -13.41 -18.23 -12.57
CA ASN A 153 -14.10 -18.70 -13.78
C ASN A 153 -15.49 -19.22 -13.44
N VAL A 154 -16.52 -18.44 -13.80
CA VAL A 154 -17.92 -18.84 -13.63
C VAL A 154 -18.29 -19.84 -14.72
N PRO A 155 -18.61 -21.12 -14.41
CA PRO A 155 -19.01 -22.07 -15.44
C PRO A 155 -20.45 -21.80 -15.89
N ILE A 156 -20.68 -21.84 -17.19
CA ILE A 156 -22.01 -21.75 -17.78
C ILE A 156 -22.69 -23.12 -17.68
N ILE A 157 -23.90 -23.15 -17.10
CA ILE A 157 -24.65 -24.39 -16.84
C ILE A 157 -25.79 -24.61 -17.82
N THR A 158 -26.21 -23.57 -18.51
CA THR A 158 -27.35 -23.61 -19.42
C THR A 158 -26.92 -24.23 -20.76
N PRO A 159 -27.72 -25.16 -21.30
CA PRO A 159 -27.33 -25.98 -22.45
C PRO A 159 -27.19 -25.17 -23.75
N PHE A 160 -27.79 -23.98 -23.82
CA PHE A 160 -27.70 -23.10 -24.99
C PHE A 160 -26.42 -22.28 -25.01
N PHE A 161 -25.90 -21.87 -23.85
CA PHE A 161 -24.73 -21.01 -23.76
C PHE A 161 -23.43 -21.79 -23.53
N LYS A 162 -23.46 -22.91 -22.80
CA LYS A 162 -22.26 -23.73 -22.52
C LYS A 162 -21.47 -24.17 -23.77
N PRO A 163 -22.09 -24.56 -24.90
CA PRO A 163 -21.34 -24.93 -26.11
C PRO A 163 -20.64 -23.74 -26.80
N LEU A 164 -21.09 -22.52 -26.54
CA LEU A 164 -20.53 -21.30 -27.13
C LEU A 164 -19.45 -20.70 -26.24
N ILE A 165 -19.74 -20.60 -24.95
CA ILE A 165 -18.88 -20.00 -23.93
C ILE A 165 -18.97 -20.89 -22.68
N PRO A 166 -18.00 -21.78 -22.44
CA PRO A 166 -18.09 -22.73 -21.33
C PRO A 166 -17.86 -22.07 -19.96
N VAL A 167 -17.01 -21.03 -19.91
CA VAL A 167 -16.67 -20.29 -18.70
C VAL A 167 -16.60 -18.79 -18.99
N ILE A 168 -16.92 -17.96 -18.00
CA ILE A 168 -16.73 -16.51 -18.05
C ILE A 168 -15.86 -16.10 -16.87
N PRO A 169 -14.67 -15.51 -17.12
CA PRO A 169 -13.83 -14.98 -16.06
C PRO A 169 -14.46 -13.72 -15.47
N VAL A 170 -14.53 -13.66 -14.14
CA VAL A 170 -14.84 -12.44 -13.39
C VAL A 170 -13.66 -12.15 -12.48
N PHE A 171 -13.32 -10.87 -12.32
CA PHE A 171 -12.23 -10.47 -11.44
C PHE A 171 -12.67 -9.36 -10.50
N GLY A 172 -12.05 -9.34 -9.33
CA GLY A 172 -12.11 -8.26 -8.37
C GLY A 172 -10.70 -7.80 -8.04
N GLN A 173 -10.50 -6.50 -7.99
CA GLN A 173 -9.21 -5.90 -7.67
C GLN A 173 -9.40 -4.72 -6.74
N VAL A 174 -8.51 -4.62 -5.75
CA VAL A 174 -8.45 -3.49 -4.82
C VAL A 174 -7.00 -3.08 -4.61
N THR A 175 -6.75 -1.79 -4.75
CA THR A 175 -5.47 -1.15 -4.43
C THR A 175 -5.65 -0.30 -3.19
N MET A 176 -4.76 -0.43 -2.21
CA MET A 176 -4.71 0.40 -1.01
C MET A 176 -3.26 0.72 -0.66
N ASN A 177 -3.00 1.79 0.09
CA ASN A 177 -1.65 2.06 0.60
C ASN A 177 -1.48 1.37 1.95
N ASN A 178 -0.34 0.70 2.14
CA ASN A 178 0.00 0.07 3.39
C ASN A 178 0.11 1.11 4.53
N GLU A 179 -0.36 0.73 5.71
CA GLU A 179 -0.15 1.51 6.93
C GLU A 179 1.33 1.50 7.32
N ASN A 180 1.76 2.46 8.13
CA ASN A 180 3.08 2.38 8.74
C ASN A 180 3.08 1.22 9.76
N PHE A 181 3.75 0.13 9.42
CA PHE A 181 3.78 -1.07 10.25
C PHE A 181 4.43 -0.77 11.61
N GLY A 182 3.80 -1.21 12.70
CA GLY A 182 4.35 -1.09 14.05
C GLY A 182 4.05 0.22 14.81
N SER A 183 3.10 1.04 14.35
CA SER A 183 2.70 2.31 15.00
C SER A 183 1.95 2.16 16.36
N LEU A 184 1.70 0.93 16.83
CA LEU A 184 1.18 0.67 18.18
C LEU A 184 2.07 -0.36 18.88
N GLY A 185 2.71 0.05 19.97
CA GLY A 185 3.65 -0.77 20.71
C GLY A 185 3.06 -2.04 21.33
N ASN A 186 3.94 -3.04 21.45
CA ASN A 186 3.89 -4.27 22.26
C ASN A 186 3.61 -5.59 21.48
N PRO A 187 4.57 -6.54 21.39
CA PRO A 187 4.46 -7.77 20.58
C PRO A 187 3.53 -8.87 21.16
N THR A 188 2.64 -8.55 22.11
CA THR A 188 1.74 -9.56 22.73
C THR A 188 0.28 -9.11 22.93
N GLN A 189 -0.18 -8.04 22.25
CA GLN A 189 -1.59 -7.63 22.32
C GLN A 189 -2.12 -7.21 20.94
N GLY A 190 -2.26 -8.18 20.03
CA GLY A 190 -3.09 -8.10 18.83
C GLY A 190 -4.45 -8.79 19.03
N LEU A 191 -5.06 -8.66 20.21
CA LEU A 191 -6.47 -9.06 20.42
C LEU A 191 -7.35 -7.83 20.20
N GLY A 192 -7.49 -7.47 18.94
CA GLY A 192 -8.54 -6.61 18.44
C GLY A 192 -9.09 -7.25 17.18
N LEU A 193 -9.64 -8.47 17.32
CA LEU A 193 -10.40 -9.08 16.23
C LEU A 193 -11.41 -8.03 15.73
N PRO A 194 -11.50 -7.76 14.42
CA PRO A 194 -12.72 -7.15 13.90
C PRO A 194 -13.91 -8.00 14.38
N PRO A 195 -15.05 -7.40 14.75
CA PRO A 195 -16.20 -8.16 15.19
C PRO A 195 -16.48 -9.28 14.18
N GLU A 196 -16.67 -10.49 14.68
CA GLU A 196 -17.02 -11.66 13.88
C GLU A 196 -18.19 -11.25 12.97
N MET A 197 -18.02 -11.44 11.66
CA MET A 197 -19.04 -11.06 10.69
C MET A 197 -20.35 -11.75 11.06
N PRO A 198 -21.51 -11.05 11.00
CA PRO A 198 -22.79 -11.69 11.18
C PRO A 198 -22.86 -12.91 10.25
N PRO A 199 -23.27 -14.09 10.73
CA PRO A 199 -23.40 -15.25 9.86
C PRO A 199 -24.29 -14.88 8.68
N LEU A 200 -23.84 -15.30 7.49
CA LEU A 200 -24.56 -15.12 6.24
C LEU A 200 -26.01 -15.53 6.44
N ALA A 201 -26.96 -14.71 5.97
CA ALA A 201 -28.38 -15.01 6.06
C ALA A 201 -28.64 -16.40 5.48
N THR A 202 -28.80 -17.38 6.36
CA THR A 202 -29.10 -18.76 5.98
C THR A 202 -30.55 -18.76 5.53
N VAL A 203 -30.80 -19.02 4.25
CA VAL A 203 -32.14 -19.31 3.78
C VAL A 203 -32.59 -20.57 4.52
N GLY A 204 -33.63 -20.44 5.35
CA GLY A 204 -34.05 -21.47 6.29
C GLY A 204 -34.33 -22.81 5.62
N ALA A 205 -33.70 -23.87 6.13
CA ALA A 205 -34.07 -25.23 5.79
C ALA A 205 -35.45 -25.57 6.41
N SER A 206 -36.38 -26.01 5.57
CA SER A 206 -37.59 -26.74 5.98
C SER A 206 -37.21 -28.17 6.38
N PRO A 207 -37.85 -28.80 7.39
CA PRO A 207 -37.31 -30.00 8.03
C PRO A 207 -37.71 -31.32 7.35
N THR A 208 -37.02 -32.39 7.78
CA THR A 208 -37.46 -33.81 7.90
C THR A 208 -37.08 -34.75 6.74
N PRO A 209 -36.82 -36.08 6.95
CA PRO A 209 -35.91 -36.72 7.91
C PRO A 209 -35.03 -37.89 7.33
N SER A 210 -33.95 -38.20 8.04
CA SER A 210 -33.50 -39.51 8.59
C SER A 210 -33.13 -40.75 7.72
N ALA A 211 -32.00 -41.35 8.15
CA ALA A 211 -31.58 -42.77 8.21
C ALA A 211 -30.66 -43.37 7.12
N THR A 212 -29.34 -43.29 7.36
CA THR A 212 -28.35 -44.37 7.72
C THR A 212 -28.80 -45.85 7.61
N PRO A 213 -27.92 -46.89 7.56
CA PRO A 213 -26.47 -47.04 7.23
C PRO A 213 -26.18 -48.12 6.14
N SER A 214 -24.92 -48.32 5.72
CA SER A 214 -24.20 -49.62 5.90
C SER A 214 -22.80 -49.68 5.25
N GLU A 215 -21.89 -50.16 6.09
CA GLU A 215 -20.50 -50.65 6.07
C GLU A 215 -19.80 -51.14 4.76
N THR A 216 -18.52 -50.72 4.61
CA THR A 216 -17.21 -51.46 4.57
C THR A 216 -17.24 -53.01 4.30
N PRO A 217 -16.20 -53.74 3.77
CA PRO A 217 -14.76 -53.42 3.59
C PRO A 217 -13.95 -54.03 2.39
N THR A 218 -12.76 -53.44 2.17
CA THR A 218 -11.36 -53.94 1.99
C THR A 218 -10.93 -55.24 1.22
N SER A 219 -9.93 -55.01 0.33
CA SER A 219 -8.74 -55.77 -0.15
C SER A 219 -8.84 -57.00 -1.07
N THR A 220 -7.95 -57.07 -2.09
CA THR A 220 -6.90 -58.11 -2.31
C THR A 220 -5.99 -57.73 -3.51
N ALA A 221 -4.78 -58.32 -3.56
CA ALA A 221 -3.51 -57.81 -4.10
C ALA A 221 -3.01 -58.34 -5.47
N GLY A 222 -2.04 -57.58 -6.04
CA GLY A 222 -0.84 -58.01 -6.81
C GLY A 222 -0.98 -58.40 -8.29
N PRO A 223 0.10 -58.59 -9.09
CA PRO A 223 1.52 -58.23 -8.91
C PRO A 223 2.23 -57.58 -10.15
N THR A 224 3.46 -57.13 -9.88
CA THR A 224 4.72 -56.89 -10.65
C THR A 224 4.85 -57.17 -12.17
N THR A 225 5.51 -56.25 -12.91
CA THR A 225 6.64 -56.48 -13.87
C THR A 225 7.46 -55.18 -14.03
N THR A 226 8.72 -55.11 -13.59
CA THR A 226 10.01 -55.31 -14.31
C THR A 226 10.32 -54.31 -15.44
N ALA A 227 11.52 -53.72 -15.33
CA ALA A 227 12.07 -52.56 -16.04
C ALA A 227 12.41 -52.73 -17.53
N THR A 228 12.51 -51.60 -18.23
CA THR A 228 13.30 -51.40 -19.46
C THR A 228 13.90 -49.98 -19.45
N ALA A 229 15.12 -49.84 -19.98
CA ALA A 229 16.05 -48.73 -19.76
C ALA A 229 15.82 -47.46 -20.62
N THR A 230 16.12 -46.32 -20.00
CA THR A 230 16.75 -45.04 -20.42
C THR A 230 16.64 -44.57 -21.89
N PRO A 231 16.39 -43.27 -22.13
CA PRO A 231 17.51 -42.34 -22.21
C PRO A 231 17.39 -41.10 -21.29
N SER A 232 18.56 -40.69 -20.81
CA SER A 232 18.84 -39.44 -20.11
C SER A 232 18.64 -38.27 -21.06
N ASN A 233 17.74 -37.35 -20.73
CA ASN A 233 17.78 -35.99 -21.26
C ASN A 233 18.37 -35.08 -20.20
N THR A 234 19.62 -34.70 -20.42
CA THR A 234 20.24 -33.49 -19.89
C THR A 234 19.34 -32.31 -20.23
N PRO A 235 19.00 -31.40 -19.30
CA PRO A 235 18.35 -30.14 -19.66
C PRO A 235 19.31 -29.35 -20.54
N SER A 236 18.90 -29.10 -21.78
CA SER A 236 19.51 -28.08 -22.64
C SER A 236 19.12 -26.73 -22.05
N ALA A 237 20.10 -25.86 -21.80
CA ALA A 237 19.86 -24.48 -21.44
C ALA A 237 18.93 -23.83 -22.47
N THR A 238 17.78 -23.34 -22.02
CA THR A 238 16.98 -22.34 -22.72
C THR A 238 17.83 -21.07 -22.86
N PRO A 239 17.85 -20.40 -24.02
CA PRO A 239 18.48 -19.08 -24.15
C PRO A 239 17.82 -18.10 -23.16
N ASP A 240 18.62 -17.30 -22.46
CA ASP A 240 18.14 -16.14 -21.70
C ASP A 240 17.56 -15.13 -22.70
N TYR A 241 16.22 -15.11 -22.84
CA TYR A 241 15.50 -14.06 -23.56
C TYR A 241 15.31 -12.86 -22.63
N CYS A 242 15.59 -11.64 -23.10
CA CYS A 242 15.27 -10.43 -22.36
C CYS A 242 13.75 -10.21 -22.43
N GLY A 243 13.06 -10.21 -21.28
CA GLY A 243 11.62 -9.89 -21.18
C GLY A 243 11.31 -8.45 -21.61
N ALA A 244 10.02 -8.11 -21.70
CA ALA A 244 9.63 -6.72 -21.89
C ALA A 244 9.82 -5.96 -20.57
N TYR A 245 10.30 -4.71 -20.60
CA TYR A 245 10.45 -3.85 -19.41
C TYR A 245 10.04 -2.41 -19.71
N PHE A 246 9.24 -1.79 -18.84
CA PHE A 246 8.96 -0.36 -18.91
C PHE A 246 10.22 0.44 -18.50
N GLU A 247 10.76 1.23 -19.43
CA GLU A 247 11.96 2.06 -19.19
C GLU A 247 11.67 3.25 -18.28
N THR A 248 10.39 3.64 -18.17
CA THR A 248 9.92 4.70 -17.27
C THR A 248 8.53 4.39 -16.75
N ALA A 249 8.23 4.89 -15.55
CA ALA A 249 6.90 4.77 -14.99
C ALA A 249 5.86 5.51 -15.87
N PRO A 250 4.77 4.86 -16.27
CA PRO A 250 3.71 5.48 -17.07
C PRO A 250 3.01 6.58 -16.27
N VAL A 251 2.68 7.70 -16.90
CA VAL A 251 2.09 8.86 -16.20
C VAL A 251 0.71 9.21 -16.76
N GLU A 252 -0.20 9.61 -15.86
CA GLU A 252 -1.55 10.04 -16.20
C GLU A 252 -1.56 11.09 -17.31
N GLY A 253 -2.42 10.89 -18.31
CA GLY A 253 -2.58 11.79 -19.45
C GLY A 253 -1.57 11.57 -20.58
N GLN A 254 -0.52 10.75 -20.39
CA GLN A 254 0.39 10.40 -21.48
C GLN A 254 -0.27 9.43 -22.46
N THR A 255 0.04 9.57 -23.75
CA THR A 255 -0.33 8.62 -24.81
C THR A 255 0.90 7.86 -25.30
N HIS A 256 1.97 7.85 -24.51
CA HIS A 256 3.22 7.19 -24.86
C HIS A 256 3.83 6.47 -23.67
N VAL A 257 4.53 5.39 -23.96
CA VAL A 257 5.32 4.58 -23.02
C VAL A 257 6.57 4.10 -23.73
N TRP A 258 7.62 3.87 -22.96
CA TRP A 258 8.89 3.35 -23.45
C TRP A 258 9.10 1.96 -22.89
N VAL A 259 9.32 0.99 -23.78
CA VAL A 259 9.49 -0.41 -23.40
C VAL A 259 10.71 -0.96 -24.11
N SER A 260 11.55 -1.69 -23.39
CA SER A 260 12.64 -2.46 -23.98
C SER A 260 12.36 -3.96 -23.94
N GLY A 261 13.00 -4.72 -24.84
CA GLY A 261 12.85 -6.17 -24.97
C GLY A 261 13.81 -6.75 -26.01
N GLU A 262 13.59 -8.00 -26.43
CA GLU A 262 14.45 -8.67 -27.41
C GLU A 262 14.28 -8.09 -28.83
N VAL A 263 15.37 -7.93 -29.58
CA VAL A 263 15.33 -7.31 -30.92
C VAL A 263 14.52 -8.15 -31.90
N GLY A 264 13.52 -7.54 -32.54
CA GLY A 264 12.67 -8.18 -33.54
C GLY A 264 11.39 -8.81 -32.98
N ASP A 265 11.21 -8.83 -31.67
CA ASP A 265 9.98 -9.25 -31.01
C ASP A 265 8.93 -8.13 -30.97
N THR A 266 7.66 -8.51 -30.88
CA THR A 266 6.53 -7.58 -30.81
C THR A 266 6.03 -7.44 -29.39
N VAL A 267 5.73 -6.21 -28.96
CA VAL A 267 5.17 -5.91 -27.65
C VAL A 267 3.79 -5.28 -27.77
N THR A 268 2.84 -5.77 -26.97
CA THR A 268 1.48 -5.26 -26.86
C THR A 268 1.25 -4.65 -25.49
N ILE A 269 0.77 -3.40 -25.45
CA ILE A 269 0.39 -2.71 -24.22
C ILE A 269 -1.10 -2.91 -23.96
N ILE A 270 -1.44 -3.40 -22.78
CA ILE A 270 -2.81 -3.68 -22.34
C ILE A 270 -3.07 -2.93 -21.04
N ASP A 271 -4.13 -2.14 -20.98
CA ASP A 271 -4.67 -1.67 -19.71
C ASP A 271 -5.41 -2.82 -19.03
N LEU A 272 -4.79 -3.40 -18.00
CA LEU A 272 -5.35 -4.50 -17.22
C LEU A 272 -6.54 -4.08 -16.37
N THR A 273 -6.66 -2.79 -16.03
CA THR A 273 -7.81 -2.27 -15.26
C THR A 273 -9.07 -2.26 -16.11
N THR A 274 -8.96 -2.00 -17.41
CA THR A 274 -10.10 -1.95 -18.34
C THR A 274 -10.20 -3.15 -19.28
N GLY A 275 -9.13 -3.93 -19.41
CA GLY A 275 -8.98 -5.00 -20.40
C GLY A 275 -8.74 -4.49 -21.84
N GLN A 276 -8.46 -3.20 -22.02
CA GLN A 276 -8.29 -2.58 -23.33
C GLN A 276 -6.84 -2.70 -23.83
N THR A 277 -6.65 -3.19 -25.05
CA THR A 277 -5.35 -3.08 -25.74
C THR A 277 -5.11 -1.63 -26.15
N LEU A 278 -4.04 -1.03 -25.65
CA LEU A 278 -3.68 0.38 -25.88
C LEU A 278 -2.81 0.58 -27.13
N GLY A 279 -2.00 -0.41 -27.52
CA GLY A 279 -1.14 -0.34 -28.70
C GLY A 279 -0.24 -1.57 -28.87
N THR A 280 0.31 -1.75 -30.06
CA THR A 280 1.30 -2.81 -30.35
C THR A 280 2.44 -2.22 -31.18
N ASP A 281 3.69 -2.57 -30.87
CA ASP A 281 4.87 -2.18 -31.64
C ASP A 281 5.91 -3.33 -31.69
N THR A 282 7.01 -3.14 -32.43
CA THR A 282 8.12 -4.09 -32.55
C THR A 282 9.40 -3.50 -31.95
N PHE A 283 10.13 -4.29 -31.17
CA PHE A 283 11.42 -3.89 -30.62
C PHE A 283 12.48 -3.73 -31.72
N LEU A 284 12.93 -2.51 -31.93
CA LEU A 284 14.01 -2.18 -32.86
C LEU A 284 15.36 -2.17 -32.11
N ALA A 285 16.44 -2.56 -32.79
CA ALA A 285 17.77 -2.57 -32.18
C ALA A 285 18.15 -1.18 -31.66
N ALA A 286 18.50 -1.09 -30.39
CA ALA A 286 18.88 0.14 -29.72
C ALA A 286 20.03 -0.10 -28.73
N SER A 287 20.88 0.90 -28.55
CA SER A 287 21.93 0.93 -27.52
C SER A 287 21.47 1.83 -26.37
N ASP A 288 21.93 1.54 -25.14
CA ASP A 288 21.61 2.30 -23.92
C ASP A 288 20.19 2.06 -23.34
N HIS A 289 19.67 0.85 -23.51
CA HIS A 289 18.39 0.38 -22.94
C HIS A 289 18.57 -0.93 -22.16
N GLN A 290 17.61 -1.28 -21.30
CA GLN A 290 17.70 -2.47 -20.42
C GLN A 290 17.81 -3.78 -21.21
N CYS A 291 17.22 -3.81 -22.41
CA CYS A 291 17.41 -4.88 -23.39
C CYS A 291 17.96 -4.32 -24.71
N ALA A 292 18.43 -5.22 -25.59
CA ALA A 292 19.02 -4.84 -26.87
C ALA A 292 18.01 -4.25 -27.88
N GLY A 293 16.71 -4.42 -27.63
CA GLY A 293 15.61 -3.88 -28.43
C GLY A 293 14.78 -2.85 -27.67
N PHE A 294 14.21 -1.89 -28.40
CA PHE A 294 13.42 -0.78 -27.86
C PHE A 294 12.19 -0.50 -28.72
N ALA A 295 11.05 -0.26 -28.05
CA ALA A 295 9.78 0.10 -28.64
C ALA A 295 9.32 1.45 -28.06
N ASP A 296 9.02 2.40 -28.95
CA ASP A 296 8.64 3.76 -28.61
C ASP A 296 7.20 4.04 -29.05
N PHE A 297 6.27 4.07 -28.10
CA PHE A 297 4.87 4.34 -28.36
C PHE A 297 4.60 5.84 -28.52
N ASN A 298 5.30 6.49 -29.44
CA ASN A 298 5.17 7.92 -29.73
C ASN A 298 4.77 8.19 -31.20
N GLY A 299 4.18 9.36 -31.45
CA GLY A 299 3.85 9.81 -32.81
C GLY A 299 2.86 8.88 -33.52
N ALA A 300 3.31 8.21 -34.59
CA ALA A 300 2.46 7.31 -35.39
C ALA A 300 2.13 5.98 -34.68
N ASN A 301 2.91 5.61 -33.66
CA ASN A 301 2.74 4.41 -32.84
C ASN A 301 2.20 4.74 -31.43
N ALA A 302 1.64 5.94 -31.25
CA ALA A 302 1.09 6.37 -29.96
C ALA A 302 -0.06 5.44 -29.49
N LEU A 303 -0.22 5.35 -28.16
CA LEU A 303 -1.32 4.63 -27.55
C LEU A 303 -2.67 5.23 -27.98
N ILE A 304 -3.66 4.37 -28.20
CA ILE A 304 -4.98 4.78 -28.72
C ILE A 304 -5.81 5.61 -27.72
N SER A 305 -5.43 5.61 -26.44
CA SER A 305 -6.05 6.43 -25.41
C SER A 305 -5.00 6.88 -24.37
N PRO A 306 -5.19 8.06 -23.74
CA PRO A 306 -4.35 8.51 -22.65
C PRO A 306 -4.41 7.54 -21.46
N LEU A 307 -3.28 7.39 -20.78
CA LEU A 307 -3.17 6.63 -19.55
C LEU A 307 -3.97 7.29 -18.42
N VAL A 308 -4.68 6.49 -17.63
CA VAL A 308 -5.55 6.96 -16.55
C VAL A 308 -4.89 6.64 -15.21
N PHE A 309 -4.85 7.62 -14.30
CA PHE A 309 -4.24 7.43 -12.98
C PHE A 309 -4.77 6.18 -12.27
N ASN A 310 -3.86 5.45 -11.62
CA ASN A 310 -4.14 4.23 -10.87
C ASN A 310 -4.62 3.04 -11.73
N HIS A 311 -4.56 3.13 -13.05
CA HIS A 311 -4.70 1.97 -13.93
C HIS A 311 -3.40 1.17 -13.96
N VAL A 312 -3.52 -0.15 -14.11
CA VAL A 312 -2.39 -1.06 -14.29
C VAL A 312 -2.24 -1.31 -15.79
N ILE A 313 -1.08 -1.07 -16.35
CA ILE A 313 -0.76 -1.42 -17.73
C ILE A 313 0.24 -2.58 -17.78
N LEU A 314 0.08 -3.44 -18.77
CA LEU A 314 0.85 -4.66 -19.01
C LEU A 314 1.49 -4.57 -20.39
N ALA A 315 2.80 -4.74 -20.46
CA ALA A 315 3.55 -4.96 -21.69
C ALA A 315 3.73 -6.47 -21.90
N VAL A 316 3.12 -7.00 -22.96
CA VAL A 316 3.19 -8.43 -23.31
C VAL A 316 4.05 -8.60 -24.57
N PRO A 317 5.25 -9.19 -24.47
CA PRO A 317 6.00 -9.56 -25.66
C PRO A 317 5.44 -10.88 -26.25
N ASN A 318 5.68 -11.11 -27.54
CA ASN A 318 5.37 -12.39 -28.21
C ASN A 318 6.29 -13.54 -27.73
N GLN A 319 7.49 -13.24 -27.25
CA GLN A 319 8.41 -14.17 -26.60
C GLN A 319 9.09 -13.48 -25.41
N GLY A 320 9.32 -14.21 -24.31
CA GLY A 320 9.87 -13.62 -23.07
C GLY A 320 8.81 -13.27 -22.02
N GLN A 321 9.26 -12.74 -20.89
CA GLN A 321 8.39 -12.40 -19.76
C GLN A 321 7.71 -11.03 -19.95
N PRO A 322 6.43 -10.88 -19.61
CA PRO A 322 5.74 -9.60 -19.62
C PRO A 322 6.11 -8.74 -18.40
N ASP A 323 5.82 -7.45 -18.48
CA ASP A 323 6.03 -6.49 -17.38
C ASP A 323 4.79 -5.61 -17.14
N THR A 324 4.60 -5.15 -15.90
CA THR A 324 3.44 -4.36 -15.48
C THR A 324 3.84 -3.10 -14.76
N ALA A 325 3.12 -2.00 -15.01
CA ALA A 325 3.32 -0.74 -14.32
C ALA A 325 1.99 -0.07 -13.96
N ILE A 326 1.97 0.72 -12.88
CA ILE A 326 0.83 1.57 -12.52
C ILE A 326 1.03 2.97 -13.08
N VAL A 327 -0.04 3.52 -13.66
CA VAL A 327 -0.07 4.90 -14.12
C VAL A 327 -0.04 5.85 -12.92
N LEU A 328 1.08 6.58 -12.79
CA LEU A 328 1.33 7.55 -11.73
C LEU A 328 0.64 8.88 -12.01
N GLN A 329 0.39 9.68 -10.97
CA GLN A 329 -0.23 11.00 -11.12
C GLN A 329 0.74 11.94 -11.84
N GLY A 330 0.26 12.62 -12.88
CA GLY A 330 1.09 13.58 -13.63
C GLY A 330 1.39 14.85 -12.82
N THR A 331 2.59 15.41 -13.01
CA THR A 331 2.96 16.71 -12.43
C THR A 331 1.97 17.77 -12.93
N PRO A 332 1.25 18.48 -12.04
CA PRO A 332 0.22 19.42 -12.48
C PRO A 332 0.84 20.56 -13.29
N THR A 333 0.34 20.78 -14.50
CA THR A 333 0.55 22.05 -15.22
C THR A 333 -0.11 23.17 -14.40
N PRO A 334 0.60 24.26 -14.08
CA PRO A 334 0.12 25.24 -13.12
C PRO A 334 -1.05 26.04 -13.70
N THR A 335 -2.21 25.99 -13.05
CA THR A 335 -3.36 26.90 -13.24
C THR A 335 -4.14 26.94 -11.92
N PRO A 336 -4.67 28.11 -11.48
CA PRO A 336 -4.65 28.50 -10.07
C PRO A 336 -5.73 27.83 -9.22
N SER A 337 -5.37 27.68 -7.94
CA SER A 337 -6.14 27.08 -6.85
C SER A 337 -7.52 27.72 -6.62
N PRO A 338 -8.54 26.88 -6.39
CA PRO A 338 -9.58 27.16 -5.41
C PRO A 338 -9.48 26.20 -4.21
N THR A 339 -9.36 26.83 -3.04
CA THR A 339 -9.50 26.39 -1.66
C THR A 339 -10.09 25.00 -1.40
N ASN A 340 -9.28 24.13 -0.79
CA ASN A 340 -9.63 22.86 -0.20
C ASN A 340 -10.69 23.01 0.92
N VAL A 341 -11.77 22.25 0.82
CA VAL A 341 -12.62 21.85 1.96
C VAL A 341 -12.31 20.38 2.25
N VAL A 342 -11.80 20.10 3.44
CA VAL A 342 -11.46 18.77 3.93
C VAL A 342 -12.75 18.01 4.35
N PRO A 343 -12.95 16.74 3.93
CA PRO A 343 -13.94 15.86 4.54
C PRO A 343 -13.43 15.35 5.92
N PRO A 344 -14.30 15.18 6.92
CA PRO A 344 -13.89 14.87 8.28
C PRO A 344 -13.46 13.40 8.46
N THR A 345 -12.28 13.19 9.03
CA THR A 345 -11.83 11.91 9.60
C THR A 345 -12.26 11.86 11.07
N SER A 346 -13.22 11.01 11.43
CA SER A 346 -13.61 10.79 12.83
C SER A 346 -12.78 9.65 13.45
N THR A 347 -11.92 9.99 14.41
CA THR A 347 -11.29 9.02 15.32
C THR A 347 -12.32 8.55 16.35
N ALA A 348 -12.51 7.24 16.47
CA ALA A 348 -13.40 6.63 17.45
C ALA A 348 -12.82 6.76 18.87
N THR A 349 -13.59 7.36 19.78
CA THR A 349 -13.30 7.36 21.22
C THR A 349 -14.27 6.41 21.93
N ASN A 350 -13.74 5.52 22.75
CA ASN A 350 -14.46 4.54 23.56
C ASN A 350 -15.55 5.19 24.42
N THR A 351 -16.81 5.00 24.01
CA THR A 351 -18.00 5.37 24.80
C THR A 351 -18.66 4.08 25.31
N PRO A 352 -19.05 4.00 26.59
CA PRO A 352 -19.67 2.80 27.14
C PRO A 352 -20.99 2.46 26.42
N THR A 353 -21.16 1.18 26.12
CA THR A 353 -22.31 0.59 25.42
C THR A 353 -23.63 1.02 26.04
N VAL A 354 -24.42 1.80 25.28
CA VAL A 354 -25.81 2.12 25.63
C VAL A 354 -26.71 1.03 25.05
N THR A 355 -27.46 0.37 25.93
CA THR A 355 -28.51 -0.60 25.59
C THR A 355 -29.49 0.02 24.58
N PRO A 356 -29.82 -0.64 23.44
CA PRO A 356 -30.74 -0.09 22.46
C PRO A 356 -32.15 0.01 23.04
N THR A 357 -32.64 1.24 23.20
CA THR A 357 -34.05 1.53 23.48
C THR A 357 -34.89 1.22 22.23
N SER A 358 -35.97 0.45 22.39
CA SER A 358 -36.88 0.05 21.31
C SER A 358 -37.39 1.23 20.48
N THR A 359 -37.30 1.12 19.15
CA THR A 359 -37.86 2.10 18.20
C THR A 359 -39.39 2.20 18.38
N PRO A 360 -39.99 3.39 18.57
CA PRO A 360 -41.43 3.54 18.75
C PRO A 360 -42.21 3.10 17.49
N SER A 361 -43.26 2.30 17.66
CA SER A 361 -44.13 1.84 16.56
C SER A 361 -45.14 2.91 16.07
N GLY A 362 -45.32 4.00 16.82
CA GLY A 362 -46.20 5.11 16.48
C GLY A 362 -45.47 6.33 15.87
N PRO A 363 -46.20 7.37 15.43
CA PRO A 363 -45.62 8.59 14.87
C PRO A 363 -44.74 9.32 15.88
N TYR A 364 -43.52 9.68 15.49
CA TYR A 364 -42.61 10.46 16.32
C TYR A 364 -41.82 11.49 15.51
N ILE A 365 -41.19 12.43 16.22
CA ILE A 365 -40.28 13.43 15.65
C ILE A 365 -38.98 13.46 16.44
N THR A 366 -37.86 13.73 15.76
CA THR A 366 -36.54 13.94 16.36
C THR A 366 -35.92 15.23 15.82
N LEU A 367 -35.07 15.86 16.62
CA LEU A 367 -34.42 17.14 16.31
C LEU A 367 -32.91 16.91 16.23
N ILE A 368 -32.28 17.40 15.16
CA ILE A 368 -30.84 17.28 14.96
C ILE A 368 -30.24 18.64 14.57
N PRO A 369 -29.45 19.30 15.44
CA PRO A 369 -29.32 19.01 16.88
C PRO A 369 -30.63 19.28 17.65
N ASN A 370 -30.77 18.77 18.88
CA ASN A 370 -31.93 19.00 19.75
C ASN A 370 -31.72 20.13 20.79
N CYS A 371 -30.63 20.88 20.69
CA CYS A 371 -30.34 22.04 21.52
C CYS A 371 -29.48 23.06 20.78
N SER A 372 -29.40 24.29 21.30
CA SER A 372 -28.46 25.33 20.85
C SER A 372 -27.70 25.92 22.02
N ILE A 373 -26.47 26.36 21.78
CA ILE A 373 -25.62 27.04 22.76
C ILE A 373 -25.85 28.57 22.80
N GLY A 374 -26.59 29.12 21.83
CA GLY A 374 -26.78 30.56 21.67
C GLY A 374 -28.20 30.97 21.31
N SER A 375 -28.42 32.28 21.17
CA SER A 375 -29.73 32.86 20.83
C SER A 375 -30.16 32.64 19.37
N ASN A 376 -29.27 32.10 18.54
CA ASN A 376 -29.57 31.63 17.19
C ASN A 376 -29.39 30.12 17.12
N ALA A 377 -30.28 29.43 16.43
CA ALA A 377 -30.26 27.98 16.27
C ALA A 377 -30.67 27.58 14.86
N GLN A 378 -29.91 26.67 14.26
CA GLN A 378 -30.29 25.95 13.06
C GLN A 378 -30.36 24.45 13.38
N PHE A 379 -31.47 23.81 13.05
CA PHE A 379 -31.66 22.38 13.30
C PHE A 379 -32.68 21.78 12.34
N ASN A 380 -32.60 20.46 12.15
CA ASN A 380 -33.54 19.70 11.33
C ASN A 380 -34.61 19.06 12.22
N VAL A 381 -35.87 19.17 11.79
CA VAL A 381 -37.01 18.44 12.34
C VAL A 381 -37.27 17.24 11.44
N LEU A 382 -37.02 16.04 11.95
CA LEU A 382 -37.27 14.79 11.24
C LEU A 382 -38.51 14.11 11.82
N GLY A 383 -39.38 13.58 10.98
CA GLY A 383 -40.56 12.81 11.40
C GLY A 383 -40.61 11.44 10.79
N PHE A 384 -41.14 10.47 11.54
CA PHE A 384 -41.23 9.07 11.14
C PHE A 384 -42.57 8.46 11.57
N ASN A 385 -43.04 7.44 10.83
CA ASN A 385 -44.27 6.68 11.09
C ASN A 385 -45.57 7.51 11.08
N TRP A 386 -45.66 8.55 10.24
CA TRP A 386 -46.83 9.42 10.14
C TRP A 386 -47.91 8.89 9.17
N PRO A 387 -49.22 9.12 9.45
CA PRO A 387 -50.31 8.71 8.55
C PRO A 387 -50.21 9.41 7.19
N THR A 388 -50.00 8.64 6.11
CA THR A 388 -49.74 9.17 4.76
C THR A 388 -50.92 9.89 4.12
N ASN A 389 -52.14 9.67 4.62
CA ASN A 389 -53.38 10.22 4.08
C ASN A 389 -53.79 11.57 4.71
N GLN A 390 -52.99 12.14 5.61
CA GLN A 390 -53.28 13.39 6.31
C GLN A 390 -52.15 14.38 6.12
N SER A 391 -52.45 15.68 6.21
CA SER A 391 -51.41 16.71 6.27
C SER A 391 -50.86 16.83 7.69
N ILE A 392 -49.56 17.12 7.79
CA ILE A 392 -48.87 17.31 9.08
C ILE A 392 -48.61 18.81 9.27
N ALA A 393 -49.23 19.40 10.27
CA ALA A 393 -48.94 20.77 10.70
C ALA A 393 -47.77 20.77 11.68
N LEU A 394 -46.75 21.58 11.37
CA LEU A 394 -45.60 21.80 12.25
C LEU A 394 -45.69 23.16 12.93
N SER A 395 -45.40 23.19 14.22
CA SER A 395 -45.42 24.41 15.04
C SER A 395 -44.19 24.50 15.94
N TRP A 396 -43.76 25.73 16.20
CA TRP A 396 -42.68 26.11 17.10
C TRP A 396 -43.27 26.90 18.25
N ASN A 397 -43.18 26.37 19.47
CA ASN A 397 -43.74 26.93 20.69
C ASN A 397 -45.23 27.35 20.55
N GLY A 398 -46.01 26.54 19.83
CA GLY A 398 -47.42 26.82 19.54
C GLY A 398 -47.67 27.72 18.32
N SER A 399 -46.65 28.39 17.77
CA SER A 399 -46.78 29.18 16.54
C SER A 399 -46.64 28.29 15.29
N PRO A 400 -47.63 28.25 14.38
CA PRO A 400 -47.55 27.48 13.14
C PRO A 400 -46.35 27.90 12.29
N GLN A 401 -45.65 26.92 11.69
CA GLN A 401 -44.46 27.15 10.86
C GLN A 401 -44.67 26.69 9.42
N SER A 402 -45.08 25.43 9.24
CA SER A 402 -45.27 24.85 7.91
C SER A 402 -46.29 23.71 7.96
N ILE A 403 -46.84 23.36 6.81
CA ILE A 403 -47.74 22.22 6.63
C ILE A 403 -47.14 21.32 5.57
N ILE A 404 -46.98 20.05 5.90
CA ILE A 404 -46.62 19.00 4.94
C ILE A 404 -47.95 18.46 4.38
N PRO A 405 -48.16 18.50 3.05
CA PRO A 405 -49.41 18.06 2.45
C PRO A 405 -49.61 16.54 2.59
N SER A 406 -50.86 16.09 2.50
CA SER A 406 -51.20 14.66 2.43
C SER A 406 -50.55 13.99 1.20
N GLY A 407 -50.23 12.70 1.28
CA GLY A 407 -49.52 11.95 0.25
C GLY A 407 -48.01 11.81 0.51
N HIS A 408 -47.53 12.25 1.68
CA HIS A 408 -46.15 12.05 2.10
C HIS A 408 -45.84 10.57 2.40
N PRO A 409 -44.58 10.11 2.31
CA PRO A 409 -44.21 8.69 2.47
C PRO A 409 -44.30 8.16 3.91
N GLY A 410 -44.73 8.99 4.86
CA GLY A 410 -44.84 8.65 6.29
C GLY A 410 -43.61 9.11 7.09
N SER A 411 -42.64 9.71 6.40
CA SER A 411 -41.51 10.42 6.97
C SER A 411 -41.37 11.82 6.34
N PHE A 412 -40.68 12.72 7.04
CA PHE A 412 -40.38 14.07 6.54
C PHE A 412 -39.11 14.64 7.18
N SER A 413 -38.54 15.67 6.54
CA SER A 413 -37.41 16.45 7.05
C SER A 413 -37.62 17.93 6.74
N GLN A 414 -37.46 18.80 7.73
CA GLN A 414 -37.58 20.26 7.58
C GLN A 414 -36.43 20.97 8.29
N ASN A 415 -35.72 21.85 7.56
CA ASN A 415 -34.65 22.66 8.14
C ASN A 415 -35.22 23.96 8.73
N TRP A 416 -34.99 24.21 10.01
CA TRP A 416 -35.49 25.38 10.72
C TRP A 416 -34.34 26.25 11.22
N ILE A 417 -34.50 27.57 11.01
CA ILE A 417 -33.63 28.61 11.55
C ILE A 417 -34.46 29.45 12.52
N LYS A 418 -33.95 29.64 13.74
CA LYS A 418 -34.56 30.43 14.80
C LYS A 418 -33.55 31.43 15.34
N SER A 419 -34.01 32.67 15.52
CA SER A 419 -33.21 33.78 16.02
C SER A 419 -33.91 34.43 17.20
N ASN A 420 -33.15 35.16 18.01
CA ASN A 420 -33.64 35.83 19.22
C ASN A 420 -34.25 34.87 20.25
N LEU A 421 -33.70 33.65 20.37
CA LEU A 421 -34.06 32.70 21.42
C LEU A 421 -33.56 33.20 22.79
N ILE A 422 -34.39 33.02 23.80
CA ILE A 422 -34.09 33.30 25.20
C ILE A 422 -33.16 32.18 25.69
N VAL A 423 -31.95 32.56 26.08
CA VAL A 423 -30.96 31.63 26.61
C VAL A 423 -31.19 31.47 28.12
N GLY A 424 -31.50 30.25 28.55
CA GLY A 424 -31.63 29.90 29.98
C GLY A 424 -30.27 29.67 30.64
N THR A 425 -30.24 29.00 31.79
CA THR A 425 -28.99 28.56 32.42
C THR A 425 -28.73 27.08 32.16
N THR A 426 -27.50 26.61 32.36
CA THR A 426 -27.16 25.17 32.23
C THR A 426 -27.92 24.28 33.22
N THR A 427 -28.36 24.84 34.34
CA THR A 427 -29.18 24.18 35.37
C THR A 427 -30.69 24.35 35.17
N ASN A 428 -31.11 25.34 34.36
CA ASN A 428 -32.51 25.61 34.00
C ASN A 428 -32.56 26.14 32.56
N PRO A 429 -32.47 25.26 31.54
CA PRO A 429 -32.47 25.69 30.16
C PRO A 429 -33.87 26.15 29.74
N THR A 430 -33.94 27.14 28.86
CA THR A 430 -35.19 27.52 28.21
C THR A 430 -35.61 26.41 27.26
N LEU A 431 -36.84 25.91 27.43
CA LEU A 431 -37.39 24.82 26.63
C LEU A 431 -38.32 25.38 25.56
N TYR A 432 -38.06 25.02 24.31
CA TYR A 432 -38.93 25.29 23.17
C TYR A 432 -39.59 24.00 22.71
N THR A 433 -40.89 24.04 22.47
CA THR A 433 -41.63 22.85 22.01
C THR A 433 -41.75 22.85 20.49
N VAL A 434 -41.24 21.82 19.84
CA VAL A 434 -41.55 21.49 18.44
C VAL A 434 -42.70 20.51 18.45
N ARG A 435 -43.79 20.83 17.74
CA ARG A 435 -44.96 19.96 17.65
C ARG A 435 -45.31 19.69 16.20
N ALA A 436 -45.45 18.41 15.87
CA ALA A 436 -46.03 17.92 14.64
C ALA A 436 -47.41 17.32 14.94
N GLN A 437 -48.40 17.60 14.10
CA GLN A 437 -49.77 17.14 14.34
C GLN A 437 -50.54 16.89 13.04
N THR A 438 -51.32 15.80 13.03
CA THR A 438 -52.40 15.52 12.07
C THR A 438 -53.75 15.55 12.78
N ASN A 439 -54.84 15.20 12.10
CA ASN A 439 -56.15 15.09 12.73
C ASN A 439 -56.23 13.95 13.75
N THR A 440 -55.32 12.97 13.66
CA THR A 440 -55.38 11.71 14.43
C THR A 440 -54.14 11.42 15.26
N SER A 441 -53.03 12.11 15.02
CA SER A 441 -51.73 11.84 15.66
C SER A 441 -51.00 13.12 16.02
N VAL A 442 -50.29 13.12 17.14
CA VAL A 442 -49.47 14.25 17.60
C VAL A 442 -48.15 13.73 18.16
N ALA A 443 -47.05 14.42 17.82
CA ALA A 443 -45.76 14.17 18.43
C ALA A 443 -45.09 15.49 18.78
N THR A 444 -44.39 15.50 19.90
CA THR A 444 -43.68 16.68 20.41
C THR A 444 -42.24 16.33 20.71
N ALA A 445 -41.33 17.23 20.35
CA ALA A 445 -39.94 17.19 20.75
C ALA A 445 -39.58 18.52 21.44
N VAL A 446 -38.64 18.44 22.38
CA VAL A 446 -38.19 19.61 23.13
C VAL A 446 -36.82 20.04 22.59
N PHE A 447 -36.71 21.31 22.23
CA PHE A 447 -35.47 21.97 21.86
C PHE A 447 -34.97 22.82 23.03
N LYS A 448 -33.75 22.56 23.52
CA LYS A 448 -33.22 23.19 24.73
C LYS A 448 -32.22 24.32 24.40
N VAL A 449 -32.27 25.43 25.16
CA VAL A 449 -31.28 26.51 25.08
C VAL A 449 -30.92 27.04 26.48
N PRO A 450 -29.67 26.88 26.97
CA PRO A 450 -28.53 26.19 26.35
C PRO A 450 -28.61 24.65 26.48
N CYS A 451 -27.69 23.91 25.84
CA CYS A 451 -27.53 22.47 26.03
C CYS A 451 -27.17 22.12 27.51
N GLU A 452 -27.61 20.97 28.02
CA GLU A 452 -27.24 20.48 29.37
C GLU A 452 -25.76 20.08 29.41
N ASN A 453 -25.05 20.59 30.42
CA ASN A 453 -23.69 20.25 30.86
C ASN A 453 -22.85 19.37 29.91
N ILE A 454 -22.35 19.99 28.85
CA ILE A 454 -20.97 19.79 28.44
C ILE A 454 -20.12 20.45 29.56
N PRO A 455 -19.05 19.83 30.07
CA PRO A 455 -18.22 20.45 31.10
C PRO A 455 -17.89 21.91 30.77
N ALA A 456 -18.11 22.80 31.75
CA ALA A 456 -17.83 24.23 31.63
C ALA A 456 -16.36 24.46 31.25
N PRO A 457 -16.06 25.49 30.45
CA PRO A 457 -14.78 25.61 29.77
C PRO A 457 -13.68 25.77 30.80
N THR A 458 -12.74 24.82 30.86
CA THR A 458 -11.38 25.18 31.22
C THR A 458 -11.02 26.35 30.31
N SER A 459 -10.63 27.47 30.92
CA SER A 459 -10.12 28.71 30.30
C SER A 459 -9.85 28.51 28.82
N GLN A 460 -10.59 29.21 27.95
CA GLN A 460 -10.38 29.39 26.51
C GLN A 460 -9.39 28.37 25.91
N PRO A 461 -9.75 27.52 24.94
CA PRO A 461 -8.68 26.96 24.13
C PRO A 461 -7.99 28.18 23.51
N THR A 462 -6.82 28.57 24.04
CA THR A 462 -5.68 28.78 23.17
C THR A 462 -5.86 27.65 22.18
N MET A 463 -6.11 27.98 20.91
CA MET A 463 -6.02 26.99 19.84
C MET A 463 -4.86 26.11 20.28
N THR A 464 -5.09 24.82 20.61
CA THR A 464 -3.93 23.96 20.64
C THR A 464 -3.45 24.14 19.22
N PRO A 465 -2.30 24.81 18.99
CA PRO A 465 -1.84 24.98 17.64
C PRO A 465 -1.90 23.58 17.05
N THR A 466 -2.37 23.46 15.80
CA THR A 466 -2.04 22.24 15.06
C THR A 466 -0.55 22.05 15.32
N PRO A 467 -0.13 20.96 15.99
CA PRO A 467 1.24 20.87 16.47
C PRO A 467 2.11 21.12 15.26
N ASN A 468 3.01 22.11 15.37
CA ASN A 468 3.86 22.48 14.25
C ASN A 468 4.49 21.17 13.74
N PRO A 469 4.40 20.87 12.42
CA PRO A 469 5.06 19.70 11.86
C PRO A 469 6.52 19.65 12.30
N ALA A 470 7.12 18.46 12.29
CA ALA A 470 8.54 18.33 12.60
C ALA A 470 9.34 19.33 11.75
N ASP A 471 10.36 19.93 12.35
CA ASP A 471 11.19 20.96 11.72
C ASP A 471 12.60 20.76 12.28
N LEU A 472 13.41 20.00 11.59
CA LEU A 472 14.76 19.61 11.94
C LEU A 472 15.74 20.67 11.45
N ILE A 473 16.40 21.31 12.41
CA ILE A 473 17.45 22.28 12.13
C ILE A 473 18.78 21.84 12.73
N VAL A 474 19.88 22.27 12.10
CA VAL A 474 21.16 22.35 12.79
C VAL A 474 21.23 23.67 13.54
N VAL A 475 21.43 23.59 14.86
CA VAL A 475 21.51 24.77 15.74
C VAL A 475 22.91 25.39 15.61
N GLY A 476 23.00 26.46 14.83
CA GLY A 476 24.23 27.24 14.66
C GLY A 476 25.21 26.60 13.68
N ALA A 477 26.51 26.91 13.84
CA ALA A 477 27.58 26.26 13.09
C ALA A 477 28.08 25.01 13.83
N PRO A 478 28.62 23.99 13.14
CA PRO A 478 29.27 22.86 13.81
C PRO A 478 30.44 23.35 14.67
N GLU A 479 30.75 22.63 15.76
CA GLU A 479 31.86 22.94 16.66
C GLU A 479 33.02 21.97 16.40
N LEU A 480 34.22 22.48 16.12
CA LEU A 480 35.42 21.67 16.01
C LEU A 480 35.85 21.17 17.40
N ILE A 481 35.93 19.85 17.59
CA ILE A 481 36.39 19.24 18.85
C ILE A 481 37.75 18.54 18.74
N SER A 482 38.26 18.32 17.53
CA SER A 482 39.63 17.81 17.32
C SER A 482 40.68 18.79 17.84
N THR A 483 41.74 18.27 18.46
CA THR A 483 42.85 19.08 18.98
C THR A 483 43.78 19.54 17.87
N ARG A 484 44.19 20.81 17.92
CA ARG A 484 45.20 21.38 17.00
C ARG A 484 46.61 20.78 17.27
N PRO A 485 47.51 20.69 16.27
CA PRO A 485 47.38 21.18 14.89
C PRO A 485 46.50 20.27 14.01
N LEU A 486 45.74 20.88 13.11
CA LEU A 486 44.97 20.14 12.10
C LEU A 486 45.87 19.84 10.90
N VAL A 487 45.77 18.63 10.36
CA VAL A 487 46.55 18.18 9.21
C VAL A 487 45.59 17.60 8.17
N ALA A 488 45.77 17.96 6.90
CA ALA A 488 44.93 17.43 5.82
C ALA A 488 44.97 15.89 5.78
N TYR A 489 43.87 15.25 5.38
CA TYR A 489 43.69 13.81 5.33
C TYR A 489 43.71 13.07 6.69
N GLN A 490 43.68 13.80 7.81
CA GLN A 490 43.55 13.21 9.15
C GLN A 490 42.11 13.31 9.67
N PRO A 491 41.64 12.34 10.48
CA PRO A 491 40.29 12.37 11.03
C PRO A 491 39.99 13.66 11.81
N ILE A 492 38.85 14.27 11.50
CA ILE A 492 38.36 15.45 12.22
C ILE A 492 36.99 15.12 12.83
N SER A 493 36.87 15.32 14.13
CA SER A 493 35.60 15.20 14.84
C SER A 493 35.01 16.59 15.05
N MET A 494 33.72 16.70 14.78
CA MET A 494 32.92 17.89 15.06
C MET A 494 31.72 17.52 15.90
N ARG A 495 31.32 18.48 16.74
CA ARG A 495 30.07 18.41 17.48
C ARG A 495 29.01 19.18 16.71
N VAL A 496 27.92 18.50 16.41
CA VAL A 496 26.76 19.06 15.71
C VAL A 496 25.58 19.05 16.65
N THR A 497 24.93 20.19 16.83
CA THR A 497 23.71 20.28 17.64
C THR A 497 22.52 20.33 16.70
N ILE A 498 21.63 19.35 16.79
CA ILE A 498 20.39 19.31 16.00
C ILE A 498 19.19 19.57 16.91
N SER A 499 18.13 20.18 16.38
CA SER A 499 16.90 20.40 17.12
C SER A 499 15.70 20.16 16.22
N ASN A 500 14.66 19.55 16.78
CA ASN A 500 13.34 19.58 16.20
C ASN A 500 12.60 20.81 16.76
N THR A 501 12.48 21.89 15.98
CA THR A 501 11.74 23.11 16.31
C THR A 501 10.22 22.95 16.16
N GLY A 502 9.79 21.85 15.54
CA GLY A 502 8.41 21.39 15.49
C GLY A 502 7.92 20.79 16.81
N GLU A 503 6.61 20.55 16.88
CA GLU A 503 5.95 19.92 18.04
C GLU A 503 5.65 18.43 17.81
N ILE A 504 5.85 17.92 16.58
CA ILE A 504 5.67 16.51 16.23
C ILE A 504 6.98 15.73 16.41
N ASP A 505 6.91 14.59 17.09
CA ASP A 505 8.04 13.68 17.28
C ASP A 505 8.48 13.03 15.96
N VAL A 506 9.79 13.03 15.69
CA VAL A 506 10.40 12.21 14.65
C VAL A 506 10.75 10.85 15.25
N SER A 507 10.03 9.80 14.85
CA SER A 507 10.20 8.44 15.38
C SER A 507 10.92 7.48 14.42
N SER A 508 11.22 7.92 13.21
CA SER A 508 12.03 7.19 12.21
C SER A 508 13.49 7.65 12.25
N SER A 509 14.39 6.79 11.76
CA SER A 509 15.80 7.13 11.63
C SER A 509 15.99 8.14 10.49
N PHE A 510 16.89 9.10 10.69
CA PHE A 510 17.34 10.05 9.67
C PHE A 510 18.86 10.27 9.81
N PHE A 511 19.48 10.95 8.85
CA PHE A 511 20.93 11.15 8.81
C PHE A 511 21.34 12.61 9.02
N VAL A 512 22.45 12.80 9.76
CA VAL A 512 23.11 14.08 9.88
C VAL A 512 24.50 13.96 9.27
N ASP A 513 24.79 14.81 8.29
CA ASP A 513 26.03 14.78 7.51
C ASP A 513 26.86 16.04 7.74
N ILE A 514 28.17 15.89 7.60
CA ILE A 514 29.17 16.97 7.62
C ILE A 514 29.76 17.11 6.22
N TYR A 515 29.98 18.35 5.81
CA TYR A 515 30.54 18.72 4.52
C TYR A 515 31.71 19.68 4.73
N PHE A 516 32.84 19.41 4.08
CA PHE A 516 33.99 20.31 4.06
C PHE A 516 34.15 20.88 2.65
N ASP A 517 34.24 22.19 2.56
CA ASP A 517 34.42 22.95 1.32
C ASP A 517 33.49 22.50 0.18
N PRO A 518 32.16 22.38 0.43
CA PRO A 518 31.23 21.91 -0.59
C PRO A 518 31.26 22.84 -1.81
N THR A 519 31.17 22.23 -2.98
CA THR A 519 31.09 22.90 -4.27
C THR A 519 29.62 23.06 -4.69
N GLY A 520 29.25 24.25 -5.14
CA GLY A 520 27.87 24.55 -5.56
C GLY A 520 27.01 25.20 -4.46
N PRO A 521 25.69 25.22 -4.63
CA PRO A 521 24.77 25.80 -3.64
C PRO A 521 24.79 24.98 -2.35
N VAL A 522 24.80 25.67 -1.21
CA VAL A 522 24.79 25.06 0.12
C VAL A 522 23.42 25.12 0.81
N SER A 523 22.39 25.62 0.14
CA SER A 523 21.03 25.72 0.65
C SER A 523 20.06 25.60 -0.55
N PRO A 524 18.91 24.91 -0.39
CA PRO A 524 18.39 24.31 0.84
C PRO A 524 19.06 22.99 1.26
N THR A 525 19.79 22.34 0.35
CA THR A 525 20.43 21.03 0.53
C THR A 525 21.85 21.02 -0.04
N ILE A 526 22.74 20.20 0.52
CA ILE A 526 24.06 19.89 -0.03
C ILE A 526 24.05 18.45 -0.53
N GLY A 527 24.33 18.26 -1.82
CA GLY A 527 24.30 16.95 -2.46
C GLY A 527 25.09 15.89 -1.70
N ILE A 528 24.46 14.75 -1.40
CA ILE A 528 24.98 13.70 -0.51
C ILE A 528 26.33 13.12 -0.94
N SER A 529 26.67 13.22 -2.22
CA SER A 529 27.97 12.81 -2.78
C SER A 529 29.15 13.61 -2.22
N GLN A 530 28.90 14.78 -1.62
CA GLN A 530 29.90 15.65 -1.00
C GLN A 530 30.05 15.42 0.52
N SER A 531 29.28 14.49 1.10
CA SER A 531 29.37 14.17 2.53
C SER A 531 30.74 13.57 2.86
N VAL A 532 31.37 14.11 3.90
CA VAL A 532 32.69 13.65 4.38
C VAL A 532 32.60 12.91 5.71
N GLY A 533 31.43 12.88 6.34
CA GLY A 533 31.16 12.16 7.59
C GLY A 533 29.69 12.27 7.95
N TYR A 534 29.13 11.26 8.60
CA TYR A 534 27.71 11.22 8.93
C TYR A 534 27.43 10.46 10.22
N MET A 535 26.24 10.63 10.77
CA MET A 535 25.70 9.84 11.86
C MET A 535 24.20 9.66 11.67
N ALA A 536 23.71 8.44 11.91
CA ALA A 536 22.27 8.22 11.97
C ALA A 536 21.71 8.63 13.34
N VAL A 537 20.51 9.17 13.34
CA VAL A 537 19.76 9.54 14.53
C VAL A 537 18.49 8.71 14.54
N SER A 538 18.26 7.93 15.61
CA SER A 538 17.14 6.98 15.63
C SER A 538 15.76 7.62 15.73
N SER A 539 15.70 8.80 16.36
CA SER A 539 14.48 9.56 16.65
C SER A 539 14.84 10.92 17.26
N LEU A 540 13.97 11.91 17.11
CA LEU A 540 14.08 13.20 17.81
C LEU A 540 12.68 13.76 18.12
N ALA A 541 12.34 13.80 19.41
CA ALA A 541 11.05 14.31 19.88
C ALA A 541 10.84 15.80 19.51
N GLY A 542 9.58 16.22 19.39
CA GLY A 542 9.21 17.62 19.16
C GLY A 542 9.77 18.53 20.24
N GLY A 543 10.36 19.65 19.84
CA GLY A 543 11.04 20.61 20.72
C GLY A 543 12.35 20.10 21.34
N ALA A 544 12.79 18.88 21.02
CA ALA A 544 14.00 18.31 21.61
C ALA A 544 15.24 18.67 20.78
N THR A 545 16.34 18.87 21.50
CA THR A 545 17.68 19.08 20.94
C THR A 545 18.56 17.89 21.26
N ARG A 546 19.42 17.50 20.32
CA ARG A 546 20.42 16.44 20.50
C ARG A 546 21.78 16.93 20.04
N VAL A 547 22.82 16.51 20.75
CA VAL A 547 24.21 16.82 20.42
C VAL A 547 24.87 15.55 19.89
N LEU A 548 25.38 15.62 18.67
CA LEU A 548 26.05 14.55 17.96
C LEU A 548 27.54 14.83 17.86
N THR A 549 28.36 13.77 17.90
CA THR A 549 29.80 13.84 17.66
C THR A 549 30.13 13.04 16.42
N ILE A 550 30.24 13.72 15.28
CA ILE A 550 30.46 13.11 13.98
C ILE A 550 31.93 13.22 13.62
N THR A 551 32.53 12.12 13.15
CA THR A 551 33.93 12.09 12.73
C THR A 551 34.02 11.92 11.22
N ALA A 552 34.64 12.91 10.55
CA ALA A 552 35.02 12.82 9.15
C ALA A 552 36.38 12.12 9.05
N PRO A 553 36.46 10.87 8.55
CA PRO A 553 37.67 10.04 8.62
C PRO A 553 38.84 10.59 7.79
N LEU A 554 38.55 11.33 6.72
CA LEU A 554 39.58 11.93 5.86
C LEU A 554 39.81 13.41 6.14
N GLY A 555 39.12 14.03 7.10
CA GLY A 555 39.31 15.45 7.41
C GLY A 555 39.23 16.39 6.20
N PHE A 556 39.94 17.51 6.27
CA PHE A 556 40.10 18.43 5.14
C PHE A 556 41.06 17.88 4.09
N HIS A 557 40.79 18.18 2.83
CA HIS A 557 41.67 17.88 1.71
C HIS A 557 42.66 19.03 1.47
N ASN A 558 43.79 18.74 0.82
CA ASN A 558 44.71 19.77 0.35
C ASN A 558 44.03 20.68 -0.71
N PRO A 559 44.54 21.92 -0.86
CA PRO A 559 43.82 23.19 -0.73
C PRO A 559 42.51 23.32 -1.54
N PRO A 560 41.54 24.06 -0.96
CA PRO A 560 41.25 25.46 -1.33
C PRO A 560 42.12 26.46 -0.54
N PRO A 561 42.24 27.74 -0.97
CA PRO A 561 42.94 28.75 -0.19
C PRO A 561 42.21 28.96 1.14
N GLU A 562 42.92 28.87 2.26
CA GLU A 562 42.36 29.13 3.58
C GLU A 562 41.58 30.45 3.63
N PRO A 563 40.47 30.50 4.40
CA PRO A 563 40.03 29.48 5.36
C PRO A 563 39.17 28.37 4.76
N HIS A 564 39.22 27.18 5.38
CA HIS A 564 38.32 26.07 5.07
C HIS A 564 36.92 26.31 5.67
N MET A 565 35.89 25.76 5.03
CA MET A 565 34.50 25.90 5.44
C MET A 565 33.90 24.54 5.79
N ALA A 566 33.24 24.44 6.94
CA ALA A 566 32.53 23.25 7.36
C ALA A 566 31.05 23.54 7.59
N TYR A 567 30.20 22.67 7.07
CA TYR A 567 28.75 22.69 7.24
C TYR A 567 28.29 21.37 7.82
N ALA A 568 27.16 21.40 8.50
CA ALA A 568 26.39 20.21 8.83
C ALA A 568 24.99 20.32 8.22
N MET A 569 24.40 19.20 7.84
CA MET A 569 23.02 19.13 7.35
C MET A 569 22.29 18.06 8.14
N VAL A 570 21.13 18.40 8.70
CA VAL A 570 20.21 17.42 9.29
C VAL A 570 19.24 16.94 8.22
N ASP A 571 18.80 15.69 8.34
CA ASP A 571 17.99 15.00 7.34
C ASP A 571 18.56 15.11 5.92
N SER A 572 19.84 14.78 5.78
CA SER A 572 20.60 14.90 4.53
C SER A 572 20.09 14.03 3.37
N LEU A 573 19.17 13.11 3.65
CA LEU A 573 18.51 12.23 2.68
C LEU A 573 17.05 12.61 2.41
N GLU A 574 16.52 13.64 3.08
CA GLU A 574 15.12 14.08 2.98
C GLU A 574 14.14 12.94 3.35
N ASP A 575 14.49 12.16 4.39
CA ASP A 575 13.70 11.02 4.88
C ASP A 575 12.51 11.46 5.75
N ILE A 576 12.57 12.66 6.33
CA ILE A 576 11.56 13.24 7.20
C ILE A 576 10.88 14.38 6.47
N THR A 577 9.55 14.36 6.39
CA THR A 577 8.81 15.52 5.87
C THR A 577 8.69 16.59 6.93
N GLU A 578 9.18 17.78 6.63
CA GLU A 578 9.32 18.88 7.57
C GLU A 578 8.38 20.06 7.27
N SER A 579 8.33 21.02 8.20
CA SER A 579 7.59 22.27 8.00
C SER A 579 8.30 23.23 7.06
N ASP A 580 9.63 23.19 7.03
CA ASP A 580 10.49 24.03 6.21
C ASP A 580 11.78 23.28 5.79
N GLU A 581 11.74 22.61 4.65
CA GLU A 581 12.87 21.89 4.05
C GLU A 581 14.07 22.79 3.65
N THR A 582 13.99 24.11 3.90
CA THR A 582 15.04 25.06 3.49
C THR A 582 16.02 25.43 4.60
N ASN A 583 15.78 24.95 5.83
CA ASN A 583 16.52 25.35 7.03
C ASN A 583 17.40 24.22 7.63
N ASN A 584 17.53 23.09 6.92
CA ASN A 584 18.26 21.90 7.35
C ASN A 584 19.80 22.07 7.37
N VAL A 585 20.34 23.03 6.61
CA VAL A 585 21.79 23.27 6.53
C VAL A 585 22.24 24.31 7.55
N SER A 586 23.32 23.99 8.26
CA SER A 586 23.91 24.81 9.30
C SER A 586 24.47 26.14 8.78
N LEU A 587 24.71 27.07 9.71
CA LEU A 587 25.64 28.16 9.44
C LEU A 587 27.05 27.58 9.18
N PRO A 588 27.88 28.24 8.36
CA PRO A 588 29.25 27.79 8.15
C PRO A 588 30.11 27.95 9.40
N LEU A 589 30.95 26.95 9.67
CA LEU A 589 32.13 27.07 10.51
C LEU A 589 33.36 27.36 9.63
N THR A 590 34.05 28.46 9.93
CA THR A 590 35.36 28.77 9.34
C THR A 590 36.46 28.06 10.13
N VAL A 591 37.29 27.27 9.45
CA VAL A 591 38.42 26.55 10.03
C VAL A 591 39.73 27.04 9.40
N GLU A 592 40.65 27.47 10.26
CA GLU A 592 41.96 28.01 9.90
C GLU A 592 43.08 27.07 10.40
N ASP A 593 44.28 27.24 9.85
CA ASP A 593 45.52 26.53 10.22
C ASP A 593 45.48 25.01 9.96
N VAL A 594 44.93 24.58 8.81
CA VAL A 594 45.00 23.20 8.33
C VAL A 594 46.31 23.00 7.58
N THR A 595 47.22 22.23 8.18
CA THR A 595 48.54 21.95 7.60
C THR A 595 48.40 20.98 6.41
N PRO A 596 48.89 21.33 5.20
CA PRO A 596 48.86 20.42 4.05
C PRO A 596 49.66 19.13 4.31
N ALA A 597 49.18 18.01 3.79
CA ALA A 597 49.81 16.69 3.92
C ALA A 597 50.04 16.00 2.56
N ALA A 598 50.55 14.77 2.50
CA ALA A 598 50.57 14.03 1.25
C ALA A 598 49.17 13.47 0.95
N THR A 599 48.67 13.61 -0.28
CA THR A 599 47.40 13.00 -0.71
C THR A 599 47.51 11.47 -0.58
N PRO A 600 46.54 10.79 0.06
CA PRO A 600 46.56 9.34 0.20
C PRO A 600 46.51 8.66 -1.17
N THR A 601 47.27 7.57 -1.31
CA THR A 601 47.28 6.76 -2.54
C THR A 601 45.99 5.94 -2.61
N PRO A 602 45.25 5.93 -3.73
CA PRO A 602 44.03 5.14 -3.86
C PRO A 602 44.30 3.65 -3.66
N SER A 603 43.34 2.95 -3.04
CA SER A 603 43.36 1.48 -2.91
C SER A 603 43.36 0.82 -4.30
N PRO A 604 44.11 -0.26 -4.54
CA PRO A 604 44.17 -0.91 -5.85
C PRO A 604 42.79 -1.40 -6.32
N THR A 605 42.48 -1.17 -7.59
CA THR A 605 41.25 -1.60 -8.28
C THR A 605 41.25 -3.12 -8.55
N PRO A 606 40.10 -3.83 -8.55
CA PRO A 606 40.07 -5.29 -8.59
C PRO A 606 40.64 -5.90 -9.88
N VAL A 607 41.34 -7.02 -9.70
CA VAL A 607 42.03 -7.81 -10.73
C VAL A 607 41.06 -8.81 -11.38
N ALA A 608 41.29 -9.14 -12.66
CA ALA A 608 40.54 -10.13 -13.43
C ALA A 608 40.47 -11.51 -12.73
N GLY A 609 39.28 -12.13 -12.75
CA GLY A 609 39.00 -13.42 -12.06
C GLY A 609 38.30 -13.27 -10.69
N SER A 610 37.58 -12.18 -10.48
CA SER A 610 36.83 -11.90 -9.25
C SER A 610 35.37 -12.40 -9.33
N GLU A 611 34.87 -12.94 -8.23
CA GLU A 611 33.50 -13.43 -8.06
C GLU A 611 32.80 -12.66 -6.92
N MET A 612 31.47 -12.75 -6.83
CA MET A 612 30.66 -11.88 -5.97
C MET A 612 30.62 -12.35 -4.51
N ILE A 613 30.79 -11.40 -3.59
CA ILE A 613 30.46 -11.55 -2.16
C ILE A 613 29.41 -10.48 -1.82
N SER A 614 28.26 -10.88 -1.29
CA SER A 614 27.18 -9.98 -0.90
C SER A 614 26.44 -10.43 0.35
N GLY A 615 25.75 -9.51 1.01
CA GLY A 615 24.94 -9.79 2.20
C GLY A 615 24.34 -8.51 2.79
N ILE A 616 23.64 -8.65 3.92
CA ILE A 616 22.99 -7.55 4.64
C ILE A 616 23.75 -7.22 5.93
N VAL A 617 23.92 -5.93 6.22
CA VAL A 617 24.35 -5.47 7.53
C VAL A 617 23.12 -5.22 8.40
N TRP A 618 23.07 -5.91 9.54
CA TRP A 618 22.02 -5.81 10.54
C TRP A 618 22.53 -5.08 11.78
N VAL A 619 21.73 -4.19 12.35
CA VAL A 619 21.96 -3.58 13.66
C VAL A 619 20.88 -4.02 14.63
N ARG A 620 21.23 -4.15 15.92
CA ARG A 620 20.25 -4.49 16.96
C ARG A 620 19.79 -3.25 17.73
N ILE A 621 18.59 -2.76 17.40
CA ILE A 621 17.90 -1.67 18.11
C ILE A 621 16.55 -2.22 18.59
N GLY A 622 16.56 -2.92 19.73
CA GLY A 622 15.44 -3.78 20.15
C GLY A 622 15.38 -5.09 19.35
N ASN A 623 15.11 -4.99 18.04
CA ASN A 623 15.14 -6.07 17.04
C ASN A 623 16.29 -5.88 16.04
N TRP A 624 16.55 -6.91 15.21
CA TRP A 624 17.48 -6.80 14.09
C TRP A 624 16.84 -6.01 12.95
N VAL A 625 17.49 -4.92 12.56
CA VAL A 625 17.04 -4.01 11.52
C VAL A 625 18.18 -3.87 10.51
N PRO A 626 17.93 -3.93 9.20
CA PRO A 626 18.97 -3.64 8.22
C PRO A 626 19.44 -2.19 8.39
N GLN A 627 20.75 -1.96 8.28
CA GLN A 627 21.33 -0.64 8.47
C GLN A 627 21.90 -0.07 7.17
N SER A 628 21.33 1.05 6.73
CA SER A 628 21.80 1.79 5.56
C SER A 628 23.03 2.65 5.85
N ARG A 629 23.75 3.01 4.78
CA ARG A 629 24.98 3.81 4.82
C ARG A 629 25.95 3.33 5.88
N THR A 630 26.20 2.04 5.93
CA THR A 630 27.21 1.45 6.82
C THR A 630 28.43 1.05 6.02
N THR A 631 29.61 1.46 6.48
CA THR A 631 30.86 1.09 5.81
C THR A 631 31.18 -0.37 6.07
N VAL A 632 31.33 -1.15 5.01
CA VAL A 632 31.83 -2.53 5.02
C VAL A 632 33.21 -2.57 4.39
N ARG A 633 34.15 -3.26 5.04
CA ARG A 633 35.53 -3.46 4.61
C ARG A 633 35.78 -4.94 4.36
N LEU A 634 36.39 -5.26 3.22
CA LEU A 634 36.84 -6.59 2.85
C LEU A 634 38.34 -6.72 3.13
N ILE A 635 38.71 -7.63 4.03
CA ILE A 635 40.09 -7.86 4.46
C ILE A 635 40.50 -9.26 4.03
N ASP A 636 41.62 -9.39 3.33
CA ASP A 636 42.20 -10.69 3.00
C ASP A 636 42.80 -11.33 4.26
N GLU A 637 42.39 -12.56 4.59
CA GLU A 637 42.85 -13.23 5.81
C GLU A 637 44.32 -13.65 5.73
N VAL A 638 44.88 -13.80 4.53
CA VAL A 638 46.27 -14.21 4.34
C VAL A 638 47.22 -13.03 4.55
N SER A 639 46.97 -11.91 3.87
CA SER A 639 47.81 -10.71 3.97
C SER A 639 47.46 -9.81 5.15
N GLY A 640 46.23 -9.91 5.68
CA GLY A 640 45.69 -9.00 6.69
C GLY A 640 45.40 -7.59 6.15
N LEU A 641 45.50 -7.37 4.84
CA LEU A 641 45.30 -6.07 4.21
C LEU A 641 43.84 -5.88 3.80
N GLN A 642 43.35 -4.64 3.93
CA GLN A 642 42.08 -4.26 3.34
C GLN A 642 42.23 -4.26 1.81
N ILE A 643 41.41 -5.07 1.15
CA ILE A 643 41.39 -5.21 -0.31
C ILE A 643 40.42 -4.19 -0.92
N ASN A 644 39.23 -4.05 -0.32
CA ASN A 644 38.19 -3.17 -0.81
C ASN A 644 37.28 -2.68 0.33
N SER A 645 36.49 -1.65 0.07
CA SER A 645 35.45 -1.16 0.99
C SER A 645 34.25 -0.64 0.20
N THR A 646 33.06 -0.81 0.73
CA THR A 646 31.81 -0.31 0.17
C THR A 646 30.91 0.22 1.29
N THR A 647 29.83 0.90 0.93
CA THR A 647 28.79 1.32 1.88
C THR A 647 27.49 0.60 1.56
N THR A 648 26.73 0.25 2.59
CA THR A 648 25.44 -0.41 2.40
C THR A 648 24.40 0.52 1.78
N ASP A 649 23.51 -0.06 0.97
CA ASP A 649 22.33 0.61 0.44
C ASP A 649 21.23 0.80 1.50
N LYS A 650 20.05 1.30 1.10
CA LYS A 650 18.92 1.53 2.02
C LYS A 650 18.38 0.27 2.71
N ASN A 651 18.61 -0.90 2.13
CA ASN A 651 18.21 -2.20 2.68
C ASN A 651 19.34 -2.86 3.48
N GLY A 652 20.44 -2.14 3.72
CA GLY A 652 21.61 -2.67 4.40
C GLY A 652 22.45 -3.62 3.55
N MET A 653 22.17 -3.76 2.25
CA MET A 653 22.92 -4.66 1.37
C MET A 653 24.29 -4.08 1.02
N PHE A 654 25.30 -4.95 0.99
CA PHE A 654 26.61 -4.63 0.43
C PHE A 654 27.03 -5.68 -0.61
N GLN A 655 27.91 -5.30 -1.53
CA GLN A 655 28.47 -6.20 -2.53
C GLN A 655 29.96 -5.90 -2.78
N PHE A 656 30.73 -6.95 -3.02
CA PHE A 656 32.13 -6.91 -3.43
C PHE A 656 32.36 -7.86 -4.60
N MET A 657 33.25 -7.45 -5.51
CA MET A 657 33.93 -8.35 -6.43
C MET A 657 35.28 -8.71 -5.83
N ALA A 658 35.47 -9.97 -5.48
CA ALA A 658 36.67 -10.46 -4.79
C ALA A 658 37.26 -11.68 -5.53
N PRO A 659 38.59 -11.75 -5.72
CA PRO A 659 39.24 -12.96 -6.24
C PRO A 659 38.94 -14.20 -5.41
N ALA A 660 39.32 -15.38 -5.92
CA ALA A 660 39.29 -16.60 -5.12
C ALA A 660 40.23 -16.47 -3.92
N GLY A 661 39.68 -16.58 -2.70
CA GLY A 661 40.40 -16.33 -1.45
C GLY A 661 39.49 -16.51 -0.24
N THR A 662 40.04 -16.32 0.96
CA THR A 662 39.29 -16.29 2.22
C THR A 662 39.40 -14.90 2.84
N TYR A 663 38.26 -14.32 3.19
CA TYR A 663 38.14 -12.93 3.58
C TYR A 663 37.44 -12.77 4.92
N THR A 664 37.83 -11.72 5.65
CA THR A 664 37.09 -11.19 6.78
C THR A 664 36.37 -9.91 6.35
N LEU A 665 35.06 -9.87 6.57
CA LEU A 665 34.25 -8.66 6.46
C LEU A 665 34.22 -7.94 7.80
N ARG A 666 34.42 -6.63 7.80
CA ARG A 666 34.25 -5.76 8.97
C ARG A 666 33.32 -4.62 8.66
N SER A 667 32.43 -4.31 9.58
CA SER A 667 31.44 -3.26 9.44
C SER A 667 31.43 -2.37 10.68
N CYS A 668 31.25 -1.06 10.47
CA CYS A 668 31.04 -0.12 11.57
C CYS A 668 30.14 1.04 11.18
N THR A 669 29.29 1.47 12.12
CA THR A 669 28.47 2.68 12.02
C THR A 669 28.32 3.35 13.38
N GLN A 670 27.79 4.57 13.40
CA GLN A 670 27.41 5.28 14.62
C GLN A 670 25.94 5.69 14.56
N ILE A 671 25.20 5.35 15.62
CA ILE A 671 23.80 5.72 15.80
C ILE A 671 23.68 6.34 17.19
N ASP A 672 23.16 7.57 17.29
CA ASP A 672 22.97 8.27 18.57
C ASP A 672 24.24 8.35 19.45
N ASN A 673 25.40 8.62 18.84
CA ASN A 673 26.74 8.58 19.48
C ASN A 673 27.18 7.20 20.01
N ILE A 674 26.43 6.14 19.74
CA ILE A 674 26.81 4.77 20.05
C ILE A 674 27.48 4.17 18.82
N THR A 675 28.71 3.69 19.00
CA THR A 675 29.42 2.97 17.94
C THR A 675 28.96 1.53 17.91
N LEU A 676 28.58 1.06 16.73
CA LEU A 676 28.09 -0.28 16.45
C LEU A 676 29.03 -0.92 15.46
N SER A 677 29.51 -2.12 15.78
CA SER A 677 30.42 -2.83 14.90
C SER A 677 30.11 -4.32 14.84
N GLY A 678 30.50 -4.93 13.73
CA GLY A 678 30.31 -6.35 13.46
C GLY A 678 31.36 -6.85 12.50
N PHE A 679 31.61 -8.16 12.53
CA PHE A 679 32.54 -8.79 11.61
C PHE A 679 32.10 -10.21 11.27
N ARG A 680 32.54 -10.70 10.10
CA ARG A 680 32.33 -12.07 9.66
C ARG A 680 33.63 -12.60 9.06
N VAL A 681 34.15 -13.69 9.60
CA VAL A 681 35.40 -14.33 9.17
C VAL A 681 35.13 -15.53 8.28
N GLY A 682 36.12 -15.98 7.51
CA GLY A 682 36.07 -17.22 6.75
C GLY A 682 35.23 -17.15 5.47
N ILE A 683 35.10 -15.98 4.85
CA ILE A 683 34.27 -15.79 3.65
C ILE A 683 35.04 -16.16 2.40
N THR A 684 34.59 -17.18 1.68
CA THR A 684 35.16 -17.57 0.39
C THR A 684 34.33 -17.01 -0.76
N SER A 685 34.97 -16.43 -1.77
CA SER A 685 34.31 -16.03 -3.02
C SER A 685 33.94 -17.27 -3.86
N PRO A 686 32.71 -17.40 -4.42
CA PRO A 686 31.56 -16.51 -4.29
C PRO A 686 30.72 -16.79 -3.02
N ASN A 687 30.08 -15.76 -2.45
CA ASN A 687 29.18 -15.91 -1.30
C ASN A 687 28.12 -14.81 -1.23
N ASN A 688 26.87 -15.17 -1.54
CA ASN A 688 25.75 -14.21 -1.59
C ASN A 688 24.97 -14.07 -0.28
N PHE A 689 25.45 -14.70 0.81
CA PHE A 689 24.79 -14.71 2.12
C PHE A 689 25.81 -14.34 3.21
N ALA A 690 26.47 -13.21 3.02
CA ALA A 690 27.57 -12.72 3.84
C ALA A 690 27.16 -11.75 4.96
N ASP A 691 25.97 -11.96 5.53
CA ASP A 691 25.37 -11.05 6.51
C ASP A 691 26.26 -10.72 7.71
N ILE A 692 26.28 -9.44 8.09
CA ILE A 692 27.06 -8.93 9.22
C ILE A 692 26.08 -8.43 10.28
N TYR A 693 26.20 -8.97 11.48
CA TYR A 693 25.38 -8.58 12.63
C TYR A 693 26.19 -7.66 13.55
N MET A 694 25.75 -6.42 13.72
CA MET A 694 26.42 -5.40 14.51
C MET A 694 25.80 -5.23 15.89
N LEU A 695 26.67 -5.10 16.89
CA LEU A 695 26.31 -4.80 18.27
C LEU A 695 27.15 -3.62 18.77
N PRO A 696 26.78 -2.98 19.90
CA PRO A 696 27.59 -1.91 20.46
C PRO A 696 29.03 -2.36 20.71
N GLY A 697 29.98 -1.66 20.10
CA GLY A 697 31.38 -2.06 20.06
C GLY A 697 32.25 -1.01 19.38
N ALA A 698 33.54 -1.02 19.67
CA ALA A 698 34.49 -0.12 19.00
C ALA A 698 34.57 -0.47 17.50
N CYS A 699 34.73 0.54 16.65
CA CYS A 699 35.02 0.30 15.23
C CYS A 699 36.37 -0.44 15.10
N PRO A 700 36.40 -1.59 14.42
CA PRO A 700 37.59 -2.42 14.30
C PRO A 700 38.51 -2.05 13.12
#